data_AF-A0A0D9PCH0-F1
#
_entry.id   AF-A0A0D9PCH0-F1
#
_cell.length_a   1.000
_cell.length_b   1.000
_cell.length_c   1.000
_cell.angle_alpha   90.00
_cell.angle_beta   90.00
_cell.angle_gamma   90.00
#
_symmetry.space_group_name_H-M   'P 1'
#
loop_
_entity.id
_entity.type
_entity.pdbx_description
1 polymer ?
#
loop_
_entity_poly.entity_id
_entity_poly.type
_entity_poly.pdbx_seq_one_letter_code
_entity_poly.pdbx_strand_id
1 'polypeptide(L)'
;MALDVCDDGTMGCAFFDSMDGSLQLAEDVHRSTVDVSEHFATLACPTLLLVSSRAPQEFLDHVQRSAFPYKSCVQILSSSEFSVEAAVDRLSSWRNDQLSTVRPSSRAPVDASVRRDLPNGGDGKRVDRCSISPEEGVANASTREHKNPVSTIPKFDQDSLVAIGELISHTVDFEQSEYRGRTTVRLGLDRNLDELRRHYDGMNSFLAEIVVSTIQTVPQWAVSYIRSCIFLPQLGFLIVTDVDPRTGRGKYRGNWPDEDHWELLFVADDSAYYKNDNMRHLDDQFGDVYCKIADREVEILHVLSQEVLKSSECLSVASDACGDVNVILALALTAEKYKWSVPKLTTRSGILEIKKGRHPLQELVVPSFVPNDCQLGGGGHNDDDSCQNQSRCMVLTGPNHSGKSIFLKQVGLIVYLAHIGSFVPAEMAVISVTDRILTRISTLESVCKEESAFAIDLKQLLNAIEQSTSKSLLIIDEFGKGTNSDDGAGLLASFLEHLSSLAVRAPRSLVATHIHDLFGCHQLLPTSGLQIAHMDVLKAQCGEFNCDYITYLFKLRDGYSSDLFGGYCATLNGVPNLVVERANVLSMLLSRNEDITIPCARLSPEEELKLHSAEIVARKFLEGFHTLVSEENCLLQDARHMLQNILST
;
A
#
# COMPACT_ATOMS: atom_id res chain seq x y z
N MET A 1 -8.40 10.70 9.43
CA MET A 1 -9.21 9.63 10.04
C MET A 1 -9.71 10.12 11.39
N ALA A 2 -10.95 9.82 11.75
CA ALA A 2 -11.56 10.13 13.03
C ALA A 2 -12.04 8.82 13.67
N LEU A 3 -11.74 8.64 14.95
CA LEU A 3 -12.16 7.50 15.77
C LEU A 3 -12.90 8.03 17.00
N ASP A 4 -14.11 7.54 17.22
CA ASP A 4 -14.87 7.76 18.44
C ASP A 4 -15.13 6.42 19.11
N VAL A 5 -14.73 6.27 20.37
CA VAL A 5 -14.90 5.05 21.14
C VAL A 5 -15.75 5.40 22.35
N CYS A 6 -16.92 4.80 22.44
CA CYS A 6 -17.83 4.99 23.55
C CYS A 6 -17.49 4.06 24.73
N ASP A 7 -17.92 4.44 25.94
CA ASP A 7 -17.72 3.65 27.17
C ASP A 7 -18.42 2.27 27.12
N ASP A 8 -19.40 2.10 26.24
CA ASP A 8 -20.10 0.82 26.00
C ASP A 8 -19.31 -0.14 25.08
N GLY A 9 -18.12 0.27 24.62
CA GLY A 9 -17.27 -0.50 23.71
C GLY A 9 -17.75 -0.47 22.27
N THR A 10 -18.56 0.53 21.88
CA THR A 10 -18.89 0.80 20.48
C THR A 10 -17.86 1.76 19.88
N MET A 11 -17.28 1.42 18.72
CA MET A 11 -16.33 2.27 18.00
C MET A 11 -16.92 2.72 16.66
N GLY A 12 -17.02 4.04 16.49
CA GLY A 12 -17.31 4.68 15.21
C GLY A 12 -16.00 5.11 14.52
N CYS A 13 -15.92 4.93 13.21
CA CYS A 13 -14.74 5.29 12.42
C CYS A 13 -15.13 6.02 11.12
N ALA A 14 -14.44 7.12 10.83
CA ALA A 14 -14.55 7.84 9.56
C ALA A 14 -13.17 8.15 8.99
N PHE A 15 -13.01 8.08 7.67
CA PHE A 15 -11.78 8.53 7.02
C PHE A 15 -12.07 9.35 5.77
N PHE A 16 -11.24 10.37 5.57
CA PHE A 16 -11.31 11.27 4.44
C PHE A 16 -10.05 11.07 3.60
N ASP A 17 -10.24 10.72 2.33
CA ASP A 17 -9.16 10.64 1.36
C ASP A 17 -9.05 11.97 0.61
N SER A 18 -7.92 12.66 0.79
CA SER A 18 -7.66 13.94 0.13
C SER A 18 -7.37 13.82 -1.36
N MET A 19 -6.94 12.65 -1.85
CA MET A 19 -6.66 12.42 -3.27
C MET A 19 -7.96 12.32 -4.07
N ASP A 20 -8.93 11.59 -3.53
CA ASP A 20 -10.22 11.35 -4.18
C ASP A 20 -11.33 12.30 -3.70
N GLY A 21 -11.07 13.10 -2.66
CA GLY A 21 -12.04 13.99 -2.03
C GLY A 21 -13.22 13.24 -1.40
N SER A 22 -13.06 11.97 -1.06
CA SER A 22 -14.12 11.10 -0.57
C SER A 22 -14.10 10.97 0.96
N LEU A 23 -15.28 11.09 1.58
CA LEU A 23 -15.48 10.78 2.98
C LEU A 23 -16.13 9.39 3.09
N GLN A 24 -15.47 8.48 3.80
CA GLN A 24 -15.95 7.13 4.03
C GLN A 24 -16.29 6.97 5.52
N LEU A 25 -17.48 6.46 5.78
CA LEU A 25 -18.01 6.19 7.12
C LEU A 25 -18.05 4.68 7.29
N ALA A 26 -17.40 4.16 8.32
CA ALA A 26 -17.52 2.77 8.72
C ALA A 26 -18.77 2.59 9.59
N GLU A 27 -19.41 1.43 9.51
CA GLU A 27 -20.43 1.05 10.48
C GLU A 27 -19.83 0.90 11.88
N ASP A 28 -20.65 1.19 12.89
CA ASP A 28 -20.24 1.10 14.29
C ASP A 28 -19.83 -0.33 14.65
N VAL A 29 -18.61 -0.48 15.17
CA VAL A 29 -18.07 -1.77 15.61
C VAL A 29 -18.39 -1.96 17.08
N HIS A 30 -19.32 -2.87 17.38
CA HIS A 30 -19.65 -3.23 18.76
C HIS A 30 -18.60 -4.15 19.39
N ARG A 31 -18.35 -3.98 20.69
CA ARG A 31 -17.35 -4.72 21.49
C ARG A 31 -15.91 -4.52 21.02
N SER A 32 -15.58 -3.30 20.57
CA SER A 32 -14.21 -2.92 20.20
C SER A 32 -13.31 -2.88 21.43
N THR A 33 -12.19 -3.60 21.39
CA THR A 33 -11.06 -3.41 22.32
C THR A 33 -10.03 -2.46 21.73
N VAL A 34 -9.11 -2.00 22.56
CA VAL A 34 -7.96 -1.17 22.15
C VAL A 34 -7.19 -1.78 20.97
N ASP A 35 -7.09 -3.12 20.90
CA ASP A 35 -6.42 -3.85 19.82
C ASP A 35 -7.11 -3.68 18.46
N VAL A 36 -8.45 -3.61 18.44
CA VAL A 36 -9.24 -3.44 17.21
C VAL A 36 -8.96 -2.07 16.62
N SER A 37 -9.01 -1.03 17.44
CA SER A 37 -8.68 0.33 17.01
C SER A 37 -7.24 0.50 16.53
N GLU A 38 -6.28 -0.22 17.15
CA GLU A 38 -4.88 -0.23 16.70
C GLU A 38 -4.73 -0.92 15.34
N HIS A 39 -5.43 -2.03 15.13
CA HIS A 39 -5.44 -2.72 13.84
C HIS A 39 -6.01 -1.83 12.74
N PHE A 40 -7.11 -1.13 12.99
CA PHE A 40 -7.72 -0.19 12.04
C PHE A 40 -6.79 0.98 11.71
N ALA A 41 -6.18 1.60 12.72
CA ALA A 41 -5.27 2.72 12.49
C ALA A 41 -3.97 2.28 11.78
N THR A 42 -3.50 1.06 12.04
CA THR A 42 -2.34 0.46 11.35
C THR A 42 -2.66 0.16 9.87
N LEU A 43 -3.84 -0.39 9.59
CA LEU A 43 -4.28 -0.65 8.21
C LEU A 43 -4.51 0.64 7.43
N ALA A 44 -5.12 1.65 8.05
CA ALA A 44 -5.47 2.90 7.39
C ALA A 44 -4.27 3.84 7.19
N CYS A 45 -3.20 3.71 7.99
CA CYS A 45 -2.02 4.58 7.96
C CYS A 45 -2.35 6.09 7.81
N PRO A 46 -3.23 6.66 8.67
CA PRO A 46 -3.74 8.00 8.45
C PRO A 46 -2.68 9.09 8.69
N THR A 47 -2.70 10.13 7.85
CA THR A 47 -1.85 11.33 8.02
C THR A 47 -2.24 12.17 9.24
N LEU A 48 -3.52 12.14 9.64
CA LEU A 48 -4.07 12.80 10.83
C LEU A 48 -5.13 11.89 11.44
N LEU A 49 -5.00 11.61 12.74
CA LEU A 49 -5.94 10.85 13.55
C LEU A 49 -6.62 11.79 14.56
N LEU A 50 -7.94 11.93 14.44
CA LEU A 50 -8.78 12.69 15.36
C LEU A 50 -9.43 11.72 16.35
N VAL A 51 -9.32 12.00 17.65
CA VAL A 51 -9.90 11.18 18.70
C VAL A 51 -10.73 12.04 19.64
N SER A 52 -11.92 11.57 20.01
CA SER A 52 -12.79 12.24 20.97
C SER A 52 -12.23 12.15 22.39
N SER A 53 -12.31 13.25 23.14
CA SER A 53 -11.96 13.26 24.57
C SER A 53 -12.88 12.39 25.45
N ARG A 54 -13.98 11.85 24.91
CA ARG A 54 -14.87 10.92 25.62
C ARG A 54 -14.36 9.49 25.63
N ALA A 55 -13.35 9.17 24.82
CA ALA A 55 -12.86 7.82 24.73
C ALA A 55 -12.26 7.35 26.07
N PRO A 56 -12.33 6.03 26.38
CA PRO A 56 -11.79 5.49 27.62
C PRO A 56 -10.34 5.91 27.85
N GLN A 57 -9.97 6.26 29.10
CA GLN A 57 -8.61 6.73 29.41
C GLN A 57 -7.52 5.73 29.01
N GLU A 58 -7.79 4.43 29.12
CA GLU A 58 -6.88 3.37 28.67
C GLU A 58 -6.58 3.46 27.17
N PHE A 59 -7.59 3.81 26.37
CA PHE A 59 -7.44 4.01 24.92
C PHE A 59 -6.70 5.31 24.59
N LEU A 60 -7.02 6.41 25.26
CA LEU A 60 -6.31 7.69 25.06
C LEU A 60 -4.81 7.57 25.40
N ASP A 61 -4.50 6.92 26.53
CA ASP A 61 -3.13 6.59 26.93
C ASP A 61 -2.44 5.70 25.89
N HIS A 62 -3.17 4.72 25.35
CA HIS A 62 -2.64 3.81 24.32
C HIS A 62 -2.34 4.55 23.02
N VAL A 63 -3.25 5.36 22.49
CA VAL A 63 -3.05 6.14 21.25
C VAL A 63 -1.91 7.16 21.40
N GLN A 64 -1.71 7.73 22.60
CA GLN A 64 -0.59 8.62 22.88
C GLN A 64 0.76 7.89 23.03
N ARG A 65 0.76 6.65 23.54
CA ARG A 65 1.97 5.81 23.74
C ARG A 65 2.36 5.04 22.49
N SER A 66 1.38 4.54 21.74
CA SER A 66 1.59 3.75 20.53
C SER A 66 2.29 4.62 19.48
N ALA A 67 3.44 4.13 19.05
CA ALA A 67 4.24 4.77 18.02
C ALA A 67 3.61 4.51 16.67
N PHE A 68 2.53 5.24 16.36
CA PHE A 68 2.31 5.56 14.95
C PHE A 68 3.60 6.20 14.46
N PRO A 69 4.09 5.87 13.24
CA PRO A 69 5.38 6.34 12.75
C PRO A 69 5.53 7.88 12.72
N TYR A 70 4.47 8.62 13.06
CA TYR A 70 4.44 10.07 13.23
C TYR A 70 3.61 10.44 14.48
N LYS A 71 4.27 10.53 15.66
CA LYS A 71 3.65 10.98 16.93
C LYS A 71 2.96 12.35 16.87
N SER A 72 3.32 13.17 15.87
CA SER A 72 2.78 14.52 15.62
C SER A 72 1.39 14.55 14.97
N CYS A 73 0.80 13.39 14.65
CA CYS A 73 -0.39 13.27 13.81
C CYS A 73 -1.67 12.88 14.57
N VAL A 74 -1.65 12.84 15.91
CA VAL A 74 -2.83 12.56 16.73
C VAL A 74 -3.34 13.86 17.36
N GLN A 75 -4.61 14.19 17.17
CA GLN A 75 -5.29 15.28 17.87
C GLN A 75 -6.47 14.74 18.68
N ILE A 76 -6.43 15.00 19.98
CA ILE A 76 -7.56 14.75 20.87
C ILE A 76 -8.39 16.02 20.92
N LEU A 77 -9.65 15.94 20.51
CA LEU A 77 -10.55 17.08 20.45
C LEU A 77 -11.57 17.00 21.59
N SER A 78 -11.99 18.17 22.08
CA SER A 78 -13.06 18.28 23.06
C SER A 78 -14.38 17.76 22.50
N SER A 79 -15.27 17.25 23.35
CA SER A 79 -16.57 16.74 22.89
C SER A 79 -17.43 17.76 22.15
N SER A 80 -17.24 19.06 22.44
CA SER A 80 -17.88 20.16 21.72
C SER A 80 -17.36 20.33 20.30
N GLU A 81 -16.12 19.93 20.03
CA GLU A 81 -15.50 20.01 18.70
C GLU A 81 -15.75 18.77 17.84
N PHE A 82 -16.20 17.67 18.45
CA PHE A 82 -16.68 16.46 17.75
C PHE A 82 -18.18 16.54 17.39
N SER A 83 -18.85 17.66 17.64
CA SER A 83 -20.27 17.82 17.32
C SER A 83 -20.49 18.08 15.84
N VAL A 84 -21.67 17.68 15.35
CA VAL A 84 -22.10 17.96 13.98
C VAL A 84 -22.17 19.47 13.75
N GLU A 85 -22.60 20.27 14.74
CA GLU A 85 -22.64 21.72 14.61
C GLU A 85 -21.22 22.31 14.46
N ALA A 86 -20.25 21.88 15.27
CA ALA A 86 -18.87 22.34 15.16
C ALA A 86 -18.21 21.94 13.82
N ALA A 87 -18.54 20.75 13.30
CA ALA A 87 -18.08 20.31 11.99
C ALA A 87 -18.68 21.16 10.85
N VAL A 88 -19.97 21.49 10.93
CA VAL A 88 -20.66 22.37 9.97
C VAL A 88 -20.11 23.80 10.04
N ASP A 89 -19.84 24.32 11.23
CA ASP A 89 -19.25 25.65 11.43
C ASP A 89 -17.81 25.72 10.88
N ARG A 90 -17.01 24.66 11.05
CA ARG A 90 -15.65 24.56 10.46
C ARG A 90 -15.67 24.41 8.94
N LEU A 91 -16.59 23.61 8.40
CA LEU A 91 -16.73 23.44 6.95
C LEU A 91 -17.27 24.71 6.27
N SER A 92 -18.14 25.44 6.95
CA SER A 92 -18.67 26.71 6.45
C SER A 92 -17.64 27.85 6.56
N SER A 93 -16.78 27.87 7.58
CA SER A 93 -15.64 28.79 7.64
C SER A 93 -14.57 28.49 6.57
N TRP A 94 -14.32 27.21 6.26
CA TRP A 94 -13.41 26.82 5.18
C TRP A 94 -13.85 27.24 3.79
N ARG A 95 -15.15 27.41 3.55
CA ARG A 95 -15.65 27.94 2.28
C ARG A 95 -15.25 29.41 2.06
N ASN A 96 -14.90 30.13 3.13
CA ASN A 96 -14.48 31.53 3.09
C ASN A 96 -12.95 31.72 3.07
N ASP A 97 -12.16 30.74 3.53
CA ASP A 97 -10.69 30.86 3.68
C ASP A 97 -9.87 30.33 2.48
N GLN A 98 -10.51 29.87 1.40
CA GLN A 98 -9.85 29.40 0.16
C GLN A 98 -9.29 30.53 -0.72
N LEU A 99 -8.62 31.52 -0.12
CA LEU A 99 -7.83 32.52 -0.83
C LEU A 99 -6.67 33.08 0.01
N SER A 100 -6.08 32.32 0.94
CA SER A 100 -4.70 32.59 1.35
C SER A 100 -4.04 31.46 2.15
N THR A 101 -2.87 31.06 1.66
CA THR A 101 -1.72 30.51 2.40
C THR A 101 -1.81 29.11 3.03
N VAL A 102 -1.09 28.16 2.43
CA VAL A 102 -0.42 27.07 3.17
C VAL A 102 1.05 27.02 2.74
N ARG A 103 1.96 27.31 3.68
CA ARG A 103 3.39 26.99 3.61
C ARG A 103 3.62 25.63 4.31
N PRO A 104 4.55 24.78 3.82
CA PRO A 104 4.93 23.53 4.49
C PRO A 104 6.07 23.75 5.52
N SER A 105 5.95 23.16 6.71
CA SER A 105 6.99 23.18 7.76
C SER A 105 7.82 21.88 7.79
N SER A 106 9.12 22.08 7.59
CA SER A 106 10.33 21.51 8.21
C SER A 106 10.43 20.01 8.61
N ARG A 107 11.48 19.40 8.04
CA ARG A 107 12.14 18.13 8.39
C ARG A 107 12.73 18.13 9.81
N ALA A 108 12.75 16.95 10.43
CA ALA A 108 13.51 16.64 11.67
C ALA A 108 14.90 16.03 11.34
N PRO A 109 15.87 16.08 12.27
CA PRO A 109 17.31 15.98 11.98
C PRO A 109 17.84 14.53 11.93
N VAL A 110 18.89 14.33 11.14
CA VAL A 110 19.65 13.08 11.04
C VAL A 110 20.76 13.11 12.10
N ASP A 111 20.71 12.13 13.00
CA ASP A 111 21.71 11.96 14.05
C ASP A 111 22.96 11.25 13.50
N ALA A 112 24.11 11.85 13.77
CA ALA A 112 25.41 11.42 13.28
C ALA A 112 26.26 10.93 14.46
N SER A 113 26.27 9.62 14.73
CA SER A 113 27.37 8.96 15.45
C SER A 113 27.22 7.44 15.40
N VAL A 114 28.10 6.74 14.66
CA VAL A 114 28.88 5.58 15.12
C VAL A 114 30.01 5.37 14.10
N ARG A 115 31.25 5.48 14.56
CA ARG A 115 32.49 5.23 13.82
C ARG A 115 33.08 3.89 14.29
N ARG A 116 33.53 3.08 13.31
CA ARG A 116 34.59 2.03 13.35
C ARG A 116 34.19 0.75 14.14
N ASP A 117 34.40 -0.45 13.60
CA ASP A 117 35.71 -1.02 13.25
C ASP A 117 35.70 -1.94 12.00
N LEU A 118 36.82 -1.89 11.27
CA LEU A 118 37.24 -2.82 10.21
C LEU A 118 38.37 -3.72 10.75
N PRO A 119 38.46 -4.99 10.33
CA PRO A 119 39.73 -5.68 10.24
C PRO A 119 40.20 -5.82 8.78
N ASN A 120 41.50 -5.56 8.60
CA ASN A 120 42.28 -5.73 7.37
C ASN A 120 42.75 -7.17 7.15
N GLY A 121 42.98 -7.50 5.87
CA GLY A 121 43.85 -8.59 5.38
C GLY A 121 43.06 -9.82 4.93
N GLY A 122 43.24 -10.40 3.74
CA GLY A 122 44.20 -10.23 2.66
C GLY A 122 43.96 -11.34 1.62
N ASP A 123 44.77 -11.32 0.56
CA ASP A 123 44.97 -12.32 -0.50
C ASP A 123 44.04 -12.31 -1.73
N GLY A 124 44.66 -11.86 -2.82
CA GLY A 124 44.07 -11.79 -4.14
C GLY A 124 43.96 -13.12 -4.86
N LYS A 125 43.22 -13.09 -5.96
CA LYS A 125 43.50 -13.88 -7.16
C LYS A 125 42.94 -13.16 -8.39
N ARG A 126 43.85 -12.75 -9.27
CA ARG A 126 43.59 -12.44 -10.68
C ARG A 126 43.00 -13.67 -11.36
N VAL A 127 41.95 -13.52 -12.16
CA VAL A 127 41.70 -14.36 -13.33
C VAL A 127 41.18 -13.49 -14.48
N ASP A 128 41.65 -13.84 -15.67
CA ASP A 128 41.86 -13.05 -16.87
C ASP A 128 40.65 -12.63 -17.71
N ARG A 129 40.94 -11.64 -18.55
CA ARG A 129 40.17 -11.20 -19.73
C ARG A 129 39.92 -12.38 -20.68
N CYS A 130 38.69 -12.49 -21.18
CA CYS A 130 38.43 -13.07 -22.50
C CYS A 130 37.51 -12.14 -23.30
N SER A 131 38.14 -11.49 -24.28
CA SER A 131 37.56 -10.75 -25.38
C SER A 131 36.80 -11.66 -26.34
N ILE A 132 35.56 -11.32 -26.68
CA ILE A 132 34.86 -11.83 -27.87
C ILE A 132 34.28 -10.63 -28.62
N SER A 133 34.70 -10.53 -29.88
CA SER A 133 34.37 -9.53 -30.90
C SER A 133 32.90 -9.60 -31.36
N PRO A 134 32.26 -8.45 -31.72
CA PRO A 134 30.99 -8.46 -32.43
C PRO A 134 31.22 -8.25 -33.93
N GLU A 135 30.98 -9.27 -34.75
CA GLU A 135 30.74 -9.10 -36.18
C GLU A 135 29.40 -9.77 -36.58
N GLU A 136 28.54 -8.88 -37.11
CA GLU A 136 27.62 -9.05 -38.24
C GLU A 136 26.28 -9.82 -38.12
N GLY A 137 25.25 -9.14 -38.62
CA GLY A 137 23.84 -9.55 -38.71
C GLY A 137 22.97 -8.62 -37.87
N VAL A 138 22.44 -7.50 -38.35
CA VAL A 138 21.49 -7.37 -39.47
C VAL A 138 21.55 -5.93 -40.00
N ALA A 139 21.95 -5.79 -41.26
CA ALA A 139 21.64 -4.61 -42.06
C ALA A 139 20.17 -4.64 -42.48
N ASN A 140 19.57 -3.44 -42.54
CA ASN A 140 18.23 -3.13 -43.08
C ASN A 140 17.03 -3.21 -42.11
N ALA A 141 16.99 -2.27 -41.18
CA ALA A 141 15.75 -1.58 -40.84
C ALA A 141 16.06 -0.08 -40.78
N SER A 142 15.57 0.65 -41.79
CA SER A 142 15.35 2.09 -41.86
C SER A 142 16.04 2.96 -40.78
N THR A 143 17.02 3.73 -41.22
CA THR A 143 17.54 4.98 -40.62
C THR A 143 16.49 5.74 -39.81
N ARG A 144 16.36 5.41 -38.53
CA ARG A 144 16.04 6.36 -37.46
C ARG A 144 17.33 6.53 -36.72
N GLU A 145 17.90 7.73 -36.79
CA GLU A 145 19.08 8.11 -36.02
C GLU A 145 18.94 7.57 -34.60
N HIS A 146 19.89 6.73 -34.17
CA HIS A 146 20.11 6.49 -32.76
C HIS A 146 20.52 7.82 -32.14
N LYS A 147 19.53 8.65 -31.78
CA LYS A 147 19.77 9.80 -30.91
C LYS A 147 20.32 9.22 -29.62
N ASN A 148 21.58 9.55 -29.32
CA ASN A 148 22.15 9.32 -28.00
C ASN A 148 21.11 9.81 -26.97
N PRO A 149 20.78 9.06 -25.91
CA PRO A 149 19.86 9.56 -24.88
C PRO A 149 20.38 10.86 -24.23
N VAL A 150 21.69 11.10 -24.32
CA VAL A 150 22.35 12.36 -23.93
C VAL A 150 22.10 13.50 -24.94
N SER A 151 21.83 13.20 -26.21
CA SER A 151 21.51 14.19 -27.25
C SER A 151 20.06 14.69 -27.21
N THR A 152 19.22 14.07 -26.38
CA THR A 152 17.85 14.50 -26.06
C THR A 152 17.77 15.43 -24.85
N ILE A 153 18.90 15.71 -24.17
CA ILE A 153 18.93 16.71 -23.11
C ILE A 153 18.58 18.06 -23.75
N PRO A 154 17.48 18.72 -23.33
CA PRO A 154 17.11 20.01 -23.87
C PRO A 154 18.28 20.98 -23.69
N LYS A 155 18.55 21.79 -24.72
CA LYS A 155 19.54 22.86 -24.61
C LYS A 155 19.04 23.81 -23.52
N PHE A 156 19.70 23.79 -22.37
CA PHE A 156 19.39 24.72 -21.29
C PHE A 156 19.90 26.10 -21.65
N ASP A 157 19.10 27.11 -21.34
CA ASP A 157 19.59 28.48 -21.26
C ASP A 157 20.33 28.64 -19.91
N GLN A 158 21.57 28.14 -19.90
CA GLN A 158 22.42 28.14 -18.71
C GLN A 158 22.61 29.57 -18.17
N ASP A 159 22.77 30.54 -19.06
CA ASP A 159 23.01 31.93 -18.69
C ASP A 159 21.80 32.51 -17.95
N SER A 160 20.58 32.25 -18.42
CA SER A 160 19.36 32.67 -17.74
C SER A 160 19.19 32.00 -16.37
N LEU A 161 19.47 30.69 -16.25
CA LEU A 161 19.36 29.98 -14.97
C LEU A 161 20.38 30.49 -13.93
N VAL A 162 21.62 30.74 -14.37
CA VAL A 162 22.66 31.32 -13.51
C VAL A 162 22.26 32.74 -13.09
N ALA A 163 21.78 33.56 -14.03
CA ALA A 163 21.33 34.91 -13.73
C ALA A 163 20.17 34.94 -12.72
N ILE A 164 19.21 34.02 -12.82
CA ILE A 164 18.12 33.87 -11.83
C ILE A 164 18.66 33.43 -10.48
N GLY A 165 19.56 32.44 -10.47
CA GLY A 165 20.19 31.96 -9.25
C GLY A 165 20.98 33.06 -8.53
N GLU A 166 21.72 33.88 -9.28
CA GLU A 166 22.40 35.07 -8.78
C GLU A 166 21.41 36.12 -8.29
N LEU A 167 20.34 36.41 -9.03
CA LEU A 167 19.30 37.37 -8.64
C LEU A 167 18.67 36.98 -7.29
N ILE A 168 18.28 35.71 -7.12
CA ILE A 168 17.71 35.20 -5.86
C ILE A 168 18.78 35.28 -4.75
N SER A 169 20.00 34.82 -5.03
CA SER A 169 21.07 34.78 -4.03
C SER A 169 21.55 36.18 -3.63
N HIS A 170 21.46 37.18 -4.50
CA HIS A 170 21.76 38.58 -4.19
C HIS A 170 20.63 39.26 -3.41
N THR A 171 19.38 38.82 -3.61
CA THR A 171 18.21 39.44 -2.99
C THR A 171 17.85 38.84 -1.64
N VAL A 172 17.93 37.51 -1.51
CA VAL A 172 17.53 36.77 -0.31
C VAL A 172 18.74 36.47 0.57
N ASP A 173 18.59 36.76 1.86
CA ASP A 173 19.56 36.34 2.88
C ASP A 173 19.11 34.99 3.47
N PHE A 174 19.67 33.90 2.98
CA PHE A 174 19.26 32.55 3.41
C PHE A 174 19.57 32.27 4.89
N GLU A 175 20.70 32.76 5.41
CA GLU A 175 21.10 32.54 6.81
C GLU A 175 20.18 33.29 7.78
N GLN A 176 19.92 34.57 7.50
CA GLN A 176 18.96 35.36 8.29
C GLN A 176 17.53 34.82 8.15
N SER A 177 17.18 34.30 6.97
CA SER A 177 15.85 33.74 6.73
C SER A 177 15.60 32.49 7.57
N GLU A 178 16.61 31.63 7.71
CA GLU A 178 16.55 30.44 8.57
C GLU A 178 16.46 30.84 10.04
N TYR A 179 17.31 31.77 10.50
CA TYR A 179 17.30 32.25 11.90
C TYR A 179 15.96 32.88 12.31
N ARG A 180 15.32 33.65 11.42
CA ARG A 180 14.07 34.36 11.69
C ARG A 180 12.81 33.56 11.36
N GLY A 181 12.94 32.38 10.75
CA GLY A 181 11.81 31.57 10.28
C GLY A 181 10.96 32.23 9.19
N ARG A 182 11.47 33.25 8.51
CA ARG A 182 10.79 33.98 7.44
C ARG A 182 11.79 34.43 6.38
N THR A 183 11.38 34.48 5.10
CA THR A 183 12.24 35.01 4.02
C THR A 183 12.61 36.46 4.29
N THR A 184 13.90 36.76 4.32
CA THR A 184 14.44 38.10 4.57
C THR A 184 15.31 38.58 3.43
N VAL A 185 15.21 39.88 3.14
CA VAL A 185 15.99 40.55 2.10
C VAL A 185 17.40 40.83 2.61
N ARG A 186 18.42 40.67 1.77
CA ARG A 186 19.81 40.96 2.11
C ARG A 186 20.06 42.46 2.37
N LEU A 187 20.96 42.77 3.29
CA LEU A 187 21.37 44.14 3.59
C LEU A 187 22.11 44.79 2.40
N GLY A 188 21.90 46.08 2.18
CA GLY A 188 22.53 46.87 1.12
C GLY A 188 21.77 46.90 -0.20
N LEU A 189 20.65 46.18 -0.31
CA LEU A 189 19.84 46.13 -1.52
C LEU A 189 18.84 47.29 -1.60
N ASP A 190 18.20 47.62 -0.49
CA ASP A 190 17.25 48.73 -0.39
C ASP A 190 17.62 49.63 0.78
N ARG A 191 18.03 50.87 0.47
CA ARG A 191 18.49 51.82 1.50
C ARG A 191 17.42 52.14 2.53
N ASN A 192 16.16 52.21 2.11
CA ASN A 192 15.03 52.48 2.99
C ASN A 192 14.80 51.32 3.96
N LEU A 193 14.76 50.08 3.47
CA LEU A 193 14.68 48.89 4.31
C LEU A 193 15.85 48.80 5.30
N ASP A 194 17.07 49.09 4.84
CA ASP A 194 18.26 49.08 5.71
C ASP A 194 18.16 50.16 6.80
N GLU A 195 17.68 51.35 6.48
CA GLU A 195 17.44 52.42 7.44
C GLU A 195 16.37 52.00 8.45
N LEU A 196 15.23 51.48 8.01
CA LEU A 196 14.17 50.99 8.91
C LEU A 196 14.68 49.90 9.85
N ARG A 197 15.47 48.94 9.34
CA ARG A 197 16.10 47.90 10.15
C ARG A 197 17.07 48.47 11.17
N ARG A 198 17.92 49.44 10.79
CA ARG A 198 18.81 50.12 11.75
C ARG A 198 18.04 50.86 12.84
N HIS A 199 16.94 51.51 12.51
CA HIS A 199 16.08 52.16 13.50
C HIS A 199 15.45 51.14 14.46
N TYR A 200 14.98 50.00 13.93
CA TYR A 200 14.42 48.91 14.74
C TYR A 200 15.47 48.25 15.65
N ASP A 201 16.65 47.93 15.11
CA ASP A 201 17.74 47.32 15.89
C ASP A 201 18.29 48.29 16.96
N GLY A 202 18.30 49.60 16.65
CA GLY A 202 18.64 50.67 17.58
C GLY A 202 17.56 50.98 18.63
N MET A 203 16.37 50.40 18.50
CA MET A 203 15.26 50.63 19.42
C MET A 203 15.55 50.11 20.83
N ASN A 204 16.40 49.09 20.99
CA ASN A 204 16.80 48.60 22.31
C ASN A 204 17.63 49.63 23.10
N SER A 205 18.54 50.36 22.45
CA SER A 205 19.25 51.48 23.07
C SER A 205 18.31 52.65 23.36
N PHE A 206 17.38 52.93 22.46
CA PHE A 206 16.39 53.99 22.63
C PHE A 206 15.41 53.70 23.77
N LEU A 207 14.98 52.44 23.95
CA LEU A 207 14.14 52.01 25.07
C LEU A 207 14.84 52.27 26.41
N ALA A 208 16.16 52.09 26.51
CA ALA A 208 16.90 52.41 27.72
C ALA A 208 16.87 53.93 28.02
N GLU A 209 16.97 54.78 27.01
CA GLU A 209 16.83 56.24 27.15
C GLU A 209 15.41 56.64 27.53
N ILE A 210 14.39 56.01 26.91
CA ILE A 210 12.97 56.20 27.26
C ILE A 210 12.72 55.83 28.71
N VAL A 211 13.32 54.76 29.23
CA VAL A 211 13.21 54.38 30.66
C VAL A 211 13.74 55.51 31.53
N VAL A 212 14.92 56.08 31.23
CA VAL A 212 15.48 57.19 32.00
C VAL A 212 14.59 58.44 31.90
N SER A 213 14.10 58.78 30.71
CA SER A 213 13.19 59.91 30.50
C SER A 213 11.87 59.72 31.24
N THR A 214 11.31 58.50 31.22
CA THR A 214 10.04 58.17 31.89
C THR A 214 10.20 58.24 33.40
N ILE A 215 11.35 57.82 33.94
CA ILE A 215 11.69 57.98 35.37
C ILE A 215 11.78 59.47 35.76
N GLN A 216 12.17 60.36 34.84
CA GLN A 216 12.28 61.81 35.10
C GLN A 216 10.95 62.56 34.98
N THR A 217 10.05 62.12 34.10
CA THR A 217 8.74 62.75 33.89
C THR A 217 7.69 62.29 34.89
N VAL A 218 7.82 61.07 35.41
CA VAL A 218 6.90 60.48 36.37
C VAL A 218 7.33 60.87 37.81
N PRO A 219 6.42 61.15 38.76
CA PRO A 219 6.82 61.57 40.11
C PRO A 219 7.59 60.50 40.87
N GLN A 220 8.40 60.96 41.85
CA GLN A 220 9.32 60.13 42.65
C GLN A 220 8.67 58.90 43.31
N TRP A 221 7.39 58.96 43.65
CA TRP A 221 6.67 57.83 44.25
C TRP A 221 6.33 56.74 43.22
N ALA A 222 6.08 57.09 41.96
CA ALA A 222 5.70 56.17 40.90
C ALA A 222 6.91 55.49 40.22
N VAL A 223 8.09 56.13 40.30
CA VAL A 223 9.39 55.53 39.91
C VAL A 223 9.62 54.18 40.62
N SER A 224 9.15 54.03 41.86
CA SER A 224 9.31 52.79 42.64
C SER A 224 8.60 51.57 42.07
N TYR A 225 7.67 51.76 41.11
CA TYR A 225 6.89 50.69 40.50
C TYR A 225 7.33 50.34 39.07
N ILE A 226 8.15 51.18 38.42
CA ILE A 226 8.61 50.97 37.04
C ILE A 226 9.82 50.05 37.06
N ARG A 227 9.72 48.91 36.37
CA ARG A 227 10.81 47.95 36.24
C ARG A 227 11.57 48.11 34.92
N SER A 228 10.85 48.28 33.82
CA SER A 228 11.42 48.45 32.47
C SER A 228 10.36 49.00 31.51
N CYS A 229 10.78 49.48 30.34
CA CYS A 229 9.93 49.67 29.18
C CYS A 229 10.26 48.63 28.12
N ILE A 230 9.26 48.10 27.44
CA ILE A 230 9.44 47.15 26.34
C ILE A 230 8.66 47.59 25.11
N PHE A 231 9.06 47.10 23.94
CA PHE A 231 8.31 47.25 22.70
C PHE A 231 7.84 45.88 22.22
N LEU A 232 6.52 45.73 22.01
CA LEU A 232 5.94 44.53 21.41
C LEU A 232 5.29 44.93 20.07
N PRO A 233 5.68 44.35 18.92
CA PRO A 233 5.18 44.78 17.61
C PRO A 233 3.65 44.83 17.45
N GLN A 234 2.91 44.01 18.20
CA GLN A 234 1.43 43.99 18.15
C GLN A 234 0.75 44.94 19.14
N LEU A 235 1.45 45.38 20.19
CA LEU A 235 0.87 46.14 21.31
C LEU A 235 1.51 47.53 21.52
N GLY A 236 2.67 47.75 20.91
CA GLY A 236 3.43 48.98 20.99
C GLY A 236 4.41 49.04 22.16
N PHE A 237 4.77 50.26 22.55
CA PHE A 237 5.56 50.57 23.73
C PHE A 237 4.74 50.38 25.00
N LEU A 238 5.32 49.69 25.99
CA LEU A 238 4.67 49.33 27.24
C LEU A 238 5.56 49.59 28.44
N ILE A 239 4.94 49.98 29.56
CA ILE A 239 5.59 50.09 30.86
C ILE A 239 5.36 48.79 31.62
N VAL A 240 6.45 48.19 32.10
CA VAL A 240 6.42 46.96 32.89
C VAL A 240 6.54 47.32 34.37
N THR A 241 5.58 46.84 35.17
CA THR A 241 5.56 47.02 36.63
C THR A 241 5.41 45.67 37.34
N ASP A 242 5.79 45.61 38.61
CA ASP A 242 5.60 44.39 39.40
C ASP A 242 4.12 44.14 39.74
N VAL A 243 3.76 42.86 39.83
CA VAL A 243 2.48 42.39 40.36
C VAL A 243 2.53 42.27 41.88
N ASP A 244 1.41 42.55 42.55
CA ASP A 244 1.25 42.22 43.98
C ASP A 244 0.96 40.71 44.13
N PRO A 245 1.86 39.93 44.75
CA PRO A 245 1.75 38.46 44.83
C PRO A 245 0.52 37.98 45.61
N ARG A 246 -0.15 38.85 46.39
CA ARG A 246 -1.39 38.49 47.09
C ARG A 246 -2.66 38.70 46.28
N THR A 247 -2.65 39.60 45.30
CA THR A 247 -3.85 40.00 44.58
C THR A 247 -3.81 39.65 43.09
N GLY A 248 -2.64 39.28 42.55
CA GLY A 248 -2.46 38.93 41.14
C GLY A 248 -2.68 40.11 40.19
N ARG A 249 -2.79 41.34 40.73
CA ARG A 249 -2.96 42.58 39.99
C ARG A 249 -1.69 43.41 40.08
N GLY A 250 -1.42 44.24 39.07
CA GLY A 250 -0.28 45.17 39.11
C GLY A 250 -0.31 46.02 40.37
N LYS A 251 0.86 46.31 40.96
CA LYS A 251 0.99 47.13 42.18
C LYS A 251 0.37 48.53 42.01
N TYR A 252 0.24 49.00 40.78
CA TYR A 252 -0.44 50.24 40.43
C TYR A 252 -1.98 50.07 40.35
N ARG A 253 -2.72 50.90 41.11
CA ARG A 253 -4.18 50.82 41.25
C ARG A 253 -4.97 52.02 40.72
N GLY A 254 -4.36 52.92 39.94
CA GLY A 254 -5.12 53.93 39.18
C GLY A 254 -5.62 55.17 39.93
N ASN A 255 -5.20 55.44 41.17
CA ASN A 255 -5.62 56.64 41.91
C ASN A 255 -4.68 57.83 41.65
N TRP A 256 -4.81 58.45 40.49
CA TRP A 256 -4.13 59.71 40.14
C TRP A 256 -5.17 60.84 39.98
N PRO A 257 -5.00 62.00 40.65
CA PRO A 257 -5.66 63.24 40.26
C PRO A 257 -4.87 63.87 39.10
N ASP A 258 -5.56 64.09 37.98
CA ASP A 258 -5.22 64.94 36.83
C ASP A 258 -3.76 64.89 36.30
N GLU A 259 -3.53 64.04 35.28
CA GLU A 259 -2.92 64.41 33.97
C GLU A 259 -2.19 63.27 33.20
N ASP A 260 -1.89 62.09 33.78
CA ASP A 260 -1.32 60.95 32.99
C ASP A 260 -1.98 59.61 33.38
N HIS A 261 -2.84 59.09 32.51
CA HIS A 261 -3.65 57.90 32.78
C HIS A 261 -2.95 56.63 32.32
N TRP A 262 -2.62 55.75 33.28
CA TRP A 262 -2.02 54.45 33.00
C TRP A 262 -3.10 53.38 32.87
N GLU A 263 -3.26 52.89 31.64
CA GLU A 263 -4.18 51.82 31.29
C GLU A 263 -3.48 50.47 31.41
N LEU A 264 -4.04 49.55 32.20
CA LEU A 264 -3.56 48.17 32.28
C LEU A 264 -4.02 47.39 31.05
N LEU A 265 -3.09 46.84 30.27
CA LEU A 265 -3.44 46.01 29.11
C LEU A 265 -3.57 44.53 29.49
N PHE A 266 -2.56 43.96 30.13
CA PHE A 266 -2.54 42.57 30.55
C PHE A 266 -1.53 42.32 31.68
N VAL A 267 -1.61 41.14 32.28
CA VAL A 267 -0.70 40.67 33.32
C VAL A 267 -0.18 39.30 32.89
N ALA A 268 1.14 39.12 32.87
CA ALA A 268 1.81 37.86 32.50
C ALA A 268 3.14 37.74 33.25
N ASP A 269 3.52 36.52 33.65
CA ASP A 269 4.80 36.20 34.28
C ASP A 269 5.20 37.16 35.43
N ASP A 270 4.31 37.31 36.41
CA ASP A 270 4.45 38.19 37.59
C ASP A 270 4.71 39.68 37.26
N SER A 271 4.42 40.10 36.03
CA SER A 271 4.59 41.45 35.53
C SER A 271 3.27 42.00 34.97
N ALA A 272 2.98 43.26 35.25
CA ALA A 272 1.81 43.97 34.77
C ALA A 272 2.22 45.04 33.75
N TYR A 273 1.54 45.03 32.60
CA TYR A 273 1.88 45.83 31.43
C TYR A 273 0.90 46.99 31.27
N TYR A 274 1.42 48.20 31.31
CA TYR A 274 0.65 49.44 31.28
C TYR A 274 0.99 50.30 30.08
N LYS A 275 0.03 51.13 29.66
CA LYS A 275 0.16 52.12 28.60
C LYS A 275 -0.24 53.49 29.13
N ASN A 276 0.65 54.47 29.01
CA ASN A 276 0.40 55.87 29.39
C ASN A 276 0.48 56.79 28.15
N ASP A 277 0.23 58.08 28.33
CA ASP A 277 0.17 59.00 27.19
C ASP A 277 1.52 59.19 26.50
N ASN A 278 2.63 59.06 27.24
CA ASN A 278 3.98 59.03 26.66
C ASN A 278 4.21 57.79 25.77
N MET A 279 3.80 56.60 26.22
CA MET A 279 3.92 55.38 25.40
C MET A 279 3.03 55.43 24.16
N ARG A 280 1.82 56.02 24.25
CA ARG A 280 0.96 56.26 23.09
C ARG A 280 1.61 57.20 22.08
N HIS A 281 2.24 58.26 22.54
CA HIS A 281 2.99 59.17 21.67
C HIS A 281 4.18 58.49 20.98
N LEU A 282 4.87 57.60 21.68
CA LEU A 282 5.94 56.79 21.10
C LEU A 282 5.43 55.79 20.07
N ASP A 283 4.25 55.20 20.28
CA ASP A 283 3.60 54.35 19.28
C ASP A 283 3.25 55.11 18.01
N ASP A 284 2.72 56.33 18.13
CA ASP A 284 2.39 57.16 16.97
C ASP A 284 3.65 57.49 16.13
N GLN A 285 4.81 57.61 16.77
CA GLN A 285 6.07 57.91 16.08
C GLN A 285 6.80 56.67 15.56
N PHE A 286 6.85 55.59 16.33
CA PHE A 286 7.75 54.46 16.11
C PHE A 286 7.05 53.09 16.07
N GLY A 287 5.77 53.01 16.42
CA GLY A 287 5.03 51.74 16.51
C GLY A 287 4.96 50.96 15.19
N ASP A 288 4.86 51.68 14.07
CA ASP A 288 4.72 51.08 12.74
C ASP A 288 6.03 50.59 12.12
N VAL A 289 7.18 50.82 12.74
CA VAL A 289 8.49 50.54 12.10
C VAL A 289 8.61 49.07 11.71
N TYR A 290 8.14 48.15 12.55
CA TYR A 290 8.18 46.71 12.25
C TYR A 290 7.26 46.33 11.07
N CYS A 291 6.05 46.91 11.01
CA CYS A 291 5.12 46.71 9.91
C CYS A 291 5.70 47.25 8.60
N LYS A 292 6.30 48.45 8.63
CA LYS A 292 6.96 49.06 7.47
C LYS A 292 8.13 48.21 6.95
N ILE A 293 8.91 47.59 7.84
CA ILE A 293 9.97 46.65 7.45
C ILE A 293 9.36 45.43 6.74
N ALA A 294 8.32 44.83 7.32
CA ALA A 294 7.67 43.65 6.76
C ALA A 294 7.04 43.96 5.38
N ASP A 295 6.33 45.07 5.25
CA ASP A 295 5.69 45.50 4.01
C ASP A 295 6.74 45.73 2.91
N ARG A 296 7.85 46.40 3.23
CA ARG A 296 8.92 46.65 2.27
C ARG A 296 9.65 45.37 1.87
N GLU A 297 9.87 44.44 2.80
CA GLU A 297 10.41 43.10 2.50
C GLU A 297 9.48 42.34 1.54
N VAL A 298 8.17 42.34 1.79
CA VAL A 298 7.17 41.70 0.93
C VAL A 298 7.17 42.31 -0.46
N GLU A 299 7.24 43.64 -0.57
CA GLU A 299 7.29 44.33 -1.86
C GLU A 299 8.51 43.91 -2.69
N ILE A 300 9.70 43.91 -2.09
CA ILE A 300 10.95 43.51 -2.77
C ILE A 300 10.87 42.03 -3.19
N LEU A 301 10.39 41.16 -2.31
CA LEU A 301 10.24 39.72 -2.61
C LEU A 301 9.17 39.46 -3.67
N HIS A 302 8.11 40.27 -3.72
CA HIS A 302 7.10 40.20 -4.76
C HIS A 302 7.69 40.56 -6.12
N VAL A 303 8.47 41.66 -6.20
CA VAL A 303 9.19 42.04 -7.43
C VAL A 303 10.15 40.92 -7.87
N LEU A 304 10.94 40.38 -6.94
CA LEU A 304 11.80 39.23 -7.22
C LEU A 304 11.01 38.05 -7.80
N SER A 305 9.86 37.73 -7.19
CA SER A 305 9.02 36.63 -7.66
C SER A 305 8.51 36.86 -9.08
N GLN A 306 8.10 38.08 -9.42
CA GLN A 306 7.69 38.43 -10.80
C GLN A 306 8.84 38.27 -11.79
N GLU A 307 10.06 38.68 -11.44
CA GLU A 307 11.23 38.49 -12.30
C GLU A 307 11.58 37.01 -12.51
N VAL A 308 11.51 36.19 -11.46
CA VAL A 308 11.72 34.73 -11.55
C VAL A 308 10.66 34.08 -12.45
N LEU A 309 9.39 34.50 -12.32
CA LEU A 309 8.28 33.95 -13.10
C LEU A 309 8.40 34.19 -14.61
N LYS A 310 9.09 35.25 -15.04
CA LYS A 310 9.39 35.49 -16.47
C LYS A 310 10.19 34.35 -17.11
N SER A 311 10.96 33.62 -16.29
CA SER A 311 11.78 32.48 -16.73
C SER A 311 11.21 31.13 -16.28
N SER A 312 9.92 31.08 -15.95
CA SER A 312 9.24 29.86 -15.47
C SER A 312 9.33 28.68 -16.43
N GLU A 313 9.24 28.91 -17.74
CA GLU A 313 9.38 27.86 -18.75
C GLU A 313 10.78 27.21 -18.70
N CYS A 314 11.83 28.02 -18.54
CA CYS A 314 13.20 27.52 -18.43
C CYS A 314 13.38 26.65 -17.16
N LEU A 315 12.81 27.09 -16.03
CA LEU A 315 12.83 26.33 -14.78
C LEU A 315 12.05 25.01 -14.89
N SER A 316 10.90 25.01 -15.57
CA SER A 316 10.11 23.78 -15.80
C SER A 316 10.90 22.77 -16.63
N VAL A 317 11.51 23.21 -17.74
CA VAL A 317 12.33 22.34 -18.60
C VAL A 317 13.54 21.79 -17.84
N ALA A 318 14.19 22.61 -17.01
CA ALA A 318 15.28 22.16 -16.16
C ALA A 318 14.80 21.12 -15.13
N SER A 319 13.64 21.34 -14.51
CA SER A 319 13.01 20.42 -13.56
C SER A 319 12.67 19.08 -14.21
N ASP A 320 12.04 19.09 -15.38
CA ASP A 320 11.67 17.88 -16.12
C ASP A 320 12.91 17.07 -16.48
N ALA A 321 13.97 17.72 -16.97
CA ALA A 321 15.23 17.05 -17.28
C ALA A 321 15.92 16.49 -16.04
N CYS A 322 15.88 17.18 -14.90
CA CYS A 322 16.35 16.65 -13.62
C CYS A 322 15.52 15.43 -13.20
N GLY A 323 14.21 15.47 -13.43
CA GLY A 323 13.27 14.36 -13.21
C GLY A 323 13.66 13.12 -14.00
N ASP A 324 13.90 13.27 -15.31
CA ASP A 324 14.30 12.18 -16.20
C ASP A 324 15.62 11.52 -15.74
N VAL A 325 16.63 12.34 -15.42
CA VAL A 325 17.91 11.84 -14.90
C VAL A 325 17.74 11.12 -13.57
N ASN A 326 16.92 11.67 -12.67
CA ASN A 326 16.66 11.07 -11.37
C ASN A 326 15.95 9.70 -11.50
N VAL A 327 14.98 9.56 -12.42
CA VAL A 327 14.31 8.29 -12.69
C VAL A 327 15.29 7.25 -13.24
N ILE A 328 16.10 7.61 -14.24
CA ILE A 328 17.10 6.69 -14.82
C ILE A 328 18.11 6.24 -13.76
N LEU A 329 18.58 7.16 -12.91
CA LEU A 329 19.49 6.86 -11.82
C LEU A 329 18.84 5.92 -10.79
N ALA A 330 17.59 6.18 -10.40
CA ALA A 330 16.86 5.33 -9.46
C ALA A 330 16.66 3.90 -9.99
N LEU A 331 16.34 3.76 -11.28
CA LEU A 331 16.24 2.44 -11.94
C LEU A 331 17.59 1.71 -11.97
N ALA A 332 18.68 2.43 -12.28
CA ALA A 332 20.03 1.85 -12.31
C ALA A 332 20.50 1.39 -10.91
N LEU A 333 20.30 2.21 -9.87
CA LEU A 333 20.64 1.87 -8.49
C LEU A 333 19.84 0.66 -7.99
N THR A 334 18.55 0.59 -8.35
CA THR A 334 17.69 -0.56 -8.03
C THR A 334 18.20 -1.83 -8.72
N ALA A 335 18.57 -1.72 -9.99
CA ALA A 335 19.10 -2.84 -10.76
C ALA A 335 20.41 -3.39 -10.19
N GLU A 336 21.33 -2.50 -9.79
CA GLU A 336 22.60 -2.86 -9.16
C GLU A 336 22.36 -3.54 -7.81
N LYS A 337 21.54 -2.92 -6.95
CA LYS A 337 21.26 -3.41 -5.59
C LYS A 337 20.66 -4.82 -5.60
N TYR A 338 19.72 -5.10 -6.52
CA TYR A 338 18.98 -6.36 -6.58
C TYR A 338 19.47 -7.33 -7.68
N LYS A 339 20.59 -6.99 -8.35
CA LYS A 339 21.20 -7.79 -9.41
C LYS A 339 20.20 -8.11 -10.54
N TRP A 340 19.53 -7.09 -11.04
CA TRP A 340 18.62 -7.22 -12.18
C TRP A 340 19.40 -7.24 -13.49
N SER A 341 18.85 -7.89 -14.51
CA SER A 341 19.48 -8.02 -15.83
C SER A 341 18.82 -7.11 -16.87
N VAL A 342 19.57 -6.75 -17.92
CA VAL A 342 19.03 -5.99 -19.06
C VAL A 342 18.09 -6.91 -19.85
N PRO A 343 16.79 -6.58 -20.01
CA PRO A 343 15.90 -7.34 -20.85
C PRO A 343 16.21 -7.11 -22.34
N LYS A 344 16.11 -8.16 -23.16
CA LYS A 344 16.18 -8.05 -24.62
C LYS A 344 14.78 -7.89 -25.19
N LEU A 345 14.45 -6.69 -25.65
CA LEU A 345 13.19 -6.43 -26.35
C LEU A 345 13.28 -6.92 -27.81
N THR A 346 12.26 -7.63 -28.29
CA THR A 346 12.17 -8.10 -29.67
C THR A 346 10.89 -7.63 -30.35
N THR A 347 10.98 -7.31 -31.64
CA THR A 347 9.83 -6.98 -32.49
C THR A 347 9.15 -8.22 -33.06
N ARG A 348 9.81 -9.39 -32.97
CA ARG A 348 9.22 -10.68 -33.33
C ARG A 348 7.99 -10.92 -32.47
N SER A 349 6.92 -11.47 -33.05
CA SER A 349 5.64 -11.60 -32.34
C SER A 349 5.61 -12.84 -31.44
N GLY A 350 5.22 -12.63 -30.19
CA GLY A 350 4.80 -13.70 -29.28
C GLY A 350 5.91 -14.45 -28.56
N ILE A 351 7.16 -13.97 -28.58
CA ILE A 351 8.25 -14.51 -27.75
C ILE A 351 8.16 -13.90 -26.34
N LEU A 352 8.10 -14.74 -25.31
CA LEU A 352 8.32 -14.37 -23.92
C LEU A 352 9.16 -15.47 -23.28
N GLU A 353 10.43 -15.18 -23.05
CA GLU A 353 11.36 -16.09 -22.39
C GLU A 353 11.94 -15.39 -21.16
N ILE A 354 11.79 -16.02 -20.00
CA ILE A 354 12.32 -15.55 -18.72
C ILE A 354 13.06 -16.72 -18.09
N LYS A 355 14.33 -16.52 -17.76
CA LYS A 355 15.16 -17.47 -17.02
C LYS A 355 15.39 -17.00 -15.60
N LYS A 356 15.10 -17.87 -14.64
CA LYS A 356 15.18 -17.59 -13.20
C LYS A 356 14.53 -16.25 -12.81
N GLY A 357 13.30 -16.03 -13.26
CA GLY A 357 12.53 -14.85 -12.89
C GLY A 357 12.21 -14.83 -11.40
N ARG A 358 12.18 -13.63 -10.82
CA ARG A 358 11.89 -13.36 -9.41
C ARG A 358 10.81 -12.29 -9.28
N HIS A 359 9.97 -12.39 -8.26
CA HIS A 359 8.95 -11.38 -7.98
C HIS A 359 9.59 -10.24 -7.18
N PRO A 360 9.64 -8.99 -7.71
CA PRO A 360 10.46 -7.91 -7.14
C PRO A 360 10.06 -7.50 -5.72
N LEU A 361 8.77 -7.58 -5.37
CA LEU A 361 8.28 -7.28 -4.02
C LEU A 361 8.34 -8.49 -3.07
N GLN A 362 7.84 -9.65 -3.50
CA GLN A 362 7.84 -10.87 -2.69
C GLN A 362 9.26 -11.29 -2.26
N GLU A 363 10.27 -11.09 -3.12
CA GLU A 363 11.67 -11.39 -2.80
C GLU A 363 12.17 -10.63 -1.56
N LEU A 364 11.63 -9.45 -1.26
CA LEU A 364 12.04 -8.61 -0.13
C LEU A 364 11.44 -9.03 1.20
N VAL A 365 10.34 -9.79 1.17
CA VAL A 365 9.57 -10.15 2.38
C VAL A 365 9.76 -11.61 2.78
N VAL A 366 10.44 -12.41 1.96
CA VAL A 366 10.74 -13.83 2.27
C VAL A 366 12.24 -14.04 2.50
N PRO A 367 12.63 -14.97 3.38
CA PRO A 367 14.05 -15.25 3.64
C PRO A 367 14.76 -15.87 2.44
N SER A 368 14.03 -16.63 1.61
CA SER A 368 14.55 -17.26 0.39
C SER A 368 13.44 -17.31 -0.66
N PHE A 369 13.71 -16.77 -1.84
CA PHE A 369 12.80 -16.80 -2.97
C PHE A 369 13.27 -17.83 -4.00
N VAL A 370 12.35 -18.67 -4.50
CA VAL A 370 12.66 -19.69 -5.52
C VAL A 370 12.40 -19.09 -6.92
N PRO A 371 13.44 -18.88 -7.74
CA PRO A 371 13.25 -18.31 -9.07
C PRO A 371 12.67 -19.35 -10.04
N ASN A 372 11.83 -18.89 -10.96
CA ASN A 372 11.14 -19.75 -11.94
C ASN A 372 11.33 -19.28 -13.37
N ASP A 373 11.44 -20.24 -14.28
CA ASP A 373 11.48 -19.99 -15.73
C ASP A 373 10.06 -19.78 -16.27
N CYS A 374 9.93 -19.01 -17.34
CA CYS A 374 8.68 -18.89 -18.10
C CYS A 374 9.02 -18.81 -19.58
N GLN A 375 8.36 -19.64 -20.39
CA GLN A 375 8.48 -19.61 -21.84
C GLN A 375 7.08 -19.64 -22.45
N LEU A 376 6.72 -18.60 -23.20
CA LEU A 376 5.50 -18.56 -23.99
C LEU A 376 5.82 -18.14 -25.42
N GLY A 377 5.28 -18.91 -26.35
CA GLY A 377 5.44 -18.75 -27.78
C GLY A 377 6.90 -18.84 -28.27
N GLY A 378 7.05 -18.78 -29.59
CA GLY A 378 8.33 -18.82 -30.27
C GLY A 378 8.21 -19.42 -31.67
N GLY A 379 8.59 -18.63 -32.68
CA GLY A 379 9.09 -19.17 -33.94
C GLY A 379 10.59 -19.36 -33.76
N GLY A 380 11.07 -20.57 -34.02
CA GLY A 380 12.45 -20.98 -33.77
C GLY A 380 13.49 -20.04 -34.38
N HIS A 381 14.70 -20.11 -33.83
CA HIS A 381 15.83 -19.30 -34.24
C HIS A 381 16.46 -19.73 -35.58
N ASN A 382 15.82 -20.63 -36.34
CA ASN A 382 16.27 -21.14 -37.63
C ASN A 382 15.06 -21.28 -38.54
N ASP A 383 15.21 -20.94 -39.83
CA ASP A 383 14.27 -21.21 -40.93
C ASP A 383 14.14 -22.72 -41.23
N ASP A 384 14.28 -23.58 -40.21
CA ASP A 384 13.95 -25.00 -40.29
C ASP A 384 12.54 -25.20 -39.70
N ASP A 385 11.65 -25.76 -40.52
CA ASP A 385 10.23 -26.07 -40.27
C ASP A 385 9.92 -26.95 -39.03
N SER A 386 10.90 -27.19 -38.15
CA SER A 386 10.77 -27.98 -36.92
C SER A 386 10.23 -27.21 -35.71
N CYS A 387 10.15 -25.88 -35.76
CA CYS A 387 9.79 -25.02 -34.61
C CYS A 387 8.38 -24.40 -34.66
N GLN A 388 7.44 -25.01 -35.38
CA GLN A 388 6.04 -24.55 -35.44
C GLN A 388 5.21 -24.84 -34.16
N ASN A 389 5.79 -25.49 -33.14
CA ASN A 389 5.07 -26.01 -31.97
C ASN A 389 5.52 -25.40 -30.62
N GLN A 390 5.54 -24.07 -30.45
CA GLN A 390 5.66 -23.48 -29.11
C GLN A 390 4.34 -22.83 -28.66
N SER A 391 3.82 -23.35 -27.55
CA SER A 391 2.54 -22.97 -26.96
C SER A 391 2.53 -21.51 -26.53
N ARG A 392 1.48 -20.77 -26.92
CA ARG A 392 1.26 -19.37 -26.49
C ARG A 392 0.46 -19.27 -25.19
N CYS A 393 -0.15 -20.37 -24.76
CA CYS A 393 -0.91 -20.45 -23.52
C CYS A 393 -0.27 -21.48 -22.58
N MET A 394 -0.03 -21.08 -21.33
CA MET A 394 0.38 -21.98 -20.25
C MET A 394 -0.73 -22.04 -19.20
N VAL A 395 -1.10 -23.25 -18.83
CA VAL A 395 -2.03 -23.52 -17.75
C VAL A 395 -1.28 -24.09 -16.57
N LEU A 396 -1.42 -23.41 -15.44
CA LEU A 396 -0.74 -23.68 -14.20
C LEU A 396 -1.69 -24.31 -13.18
N THR A 397 -1.31 -25.49 -12.69
CA THR A 397 -2.03 -26.21 -11.64
C THR A 397 -1.20 -26.33 -10.36
N GLY A 398 -1.83 -26.74 -9.28
CA GLY A 398 -1.15 -27.00 -8.01
C GLY A 398 -1.95 -26.52 -6.80
N PRO A 399 -1.60 -26.97 -5.59
CA PRO A 399 -2.37 -26.67 -4.40
C PRO A 399 -2.41 -25.18 -4.07
N ASN A 400 -3.34 -24.78 -3.21
CA ASN A 400 -3.29 -23.46 -2.57
C ASN A 400 -1.96 -23.29 -1.86
N HIS A 401 -1.49 -22.04 -1.74
CA HIS A 401 -0.17 -21.71 -1.17
C HIS A 401 1.06 -22.17 -1.95
N SER A 402 0.93 -22.89 -3.07
CA SER A 402 2.09 -23.34 -3.87
C SER A 402 2.81 -22.24 -4.68
N GLY A 403 2.29 -21.01 -4.67
CA GLY A 403 2.92 -19.85 -5.33
C GLY A 403 2.38 -19.52 -6.74
N LYS A 404 1.28 -20.12 -7.19
CA LYS A 404 0.69 -19.88 -8.53
C LYS A 404 0.45 -18.39 -8.83
N SER A 405 -0.29 -17.69 -7.97
CA SER A 405 -0.60 -16.27 -8.14
C SER A 405 0.65 -15.39 -8.10
N ILE A 406 1.66 -15.76 -7.31
CA ILE A 406 2.96 -15.05 -7.24
C ILE A 406 3.69 -15.20 -8.57
N PHE A 407 3.72 -16.40 -9.15
CA PHE A 407 4.33 -16.64 -10.45
C PHE A 407 3.64 -15.85 -11.58
N LEU A 408 2.29 -15.84 -11.60
CA LEU A 408 1.52 -15.05 -12.56
C LEU A 408 1.88 -13.56 -12.48
N LYS A 409 1.83 -12.98 -11.27
CA LYS A 409 2.17 -11.58 -11.00
C LYS A 409 3.63 -11.27 -11.35
N GLN A 410 4.55 -12.20 -11.04
CA GLN A 410 5.97 -12.08 -11.38
C GLN A 410 6.17 -11.86 -12.87
N VAL A 411 5.57 -12.69 -13.72
CA VAL A 411 5.74 -12.57 -15.18
C VAL A 411 5.15 -11.24 -15.68
N GLY A 412 3.97 -10.85 -15.18
CA GLY A 412 3.37 -9.55 -15.52
C GLY A 412 4.26 -8.37 -15.15
N LEU A 413 4.82 -8.36 -13.94
CA LEU A 413 5.72 -7.31 -13.46
C LEU A 413 7.04 -7.26 -14.24
N ILE A 414 7.62 -8.42 -14.60
CA ILE A 414 8.83 -8.47 -15.42
C ILE A 414 8.58 -7.84 -16.80
N VAL A 415 7.45 -8.16 -17.42
CA VAL A 415 7.06 -7.58 -18.72
C VAL A 415 6.80 -6.08 -18.60
N TYR A 416 6.14 -5.63 -17.53
CA TYR A 416 5.93 -4.21 -17.26
C TYR A 416 7.25 -3.45 -17.07
N LEU A 417 8.16 -3.96 -16.24
CA LEU A 417 9.48 -3.37 -15.99
C LEU A 417 10.31 -3.24 -17.28
N ALA A 418 10.25 -4.24 -18.15
CA ALA A 418 10.94 -4.17 -19.43
C ALA A 418 10.40 -3.07 -20.35
N HIS A 419 9.08 -2.82 -20.36
CA HIS A 419 8.46 -1.79 -21.20
C HIS A 419 8.60 -0.36 -20.68
N ILE A 420 8.80 -0.16 -19.37
CA ILE A 420 9.16 1.16 -18.82
C ILE A 420 10.66 1.49 -18.99
N GLY A 421 11.45 0.59 -19.59
CA GLY A 421 12.89 0.77 -19.80
C GLY A 421 13.77 0.42 -18.59
N SER A 422 13.23 -0.30 -17.60
CA SER A 422 13.98 -0.79 -16.45
C SER A 422 14.71 -2.11 -16.77
N PHE A 423 15.72 -2.41 -15.96
CA PHE A 423 16.23 -3.76 -15.80
C PHE A 423 15.16 -4.63 -15.15
N VAL A 424 15.28 -5.96 -15.27
CA VAL A 424 14.27 -6.91 -14.79
C VAL A 424 14.83 -7.91 -13.77
N PRO A 425 14.02 -8.36 -12.80
CA PRO A 425 14.41 -9.35 -11.78
C PRO A 425 14.48 -10.77 -12.37
N ALA A 426 15.44 -11.02 -13.26
CA ALA A 426 15.67 -12.33 -13.88
C ALA A 426 17.17 -12.51 -14.18
N GLU A 427 17.61 -13.74 -14.44
CA GLU A 427 18.95 -14.00 -14.97
C GLU A 427 19.04 -13.60 -16.45
N MET A 428 18.00 -13.90 -17.21
CA MET A 428 17.85 -13.50 -18.61
C MET A 428 16.37 -13.31 -18.93
N ALA A 429 16.04 -12.33 -19.76
CA ALA A 429 14.70 -12.12 -20.27
C ALA A 429 14.71 -11.66 -21.73
N VAL A 430 13.95 -12.35 -22.59
CA VAL A 430 13.66 -11.95 -23.97
C VAL A 430 12.16 -11.72 -24.09
N ILE A 431 11.77 -10.46 -24.31
CA ILE A 431 10.37 -10.04 -24.23
C ILE A 431 9.96 -9.38 -25.54
N SER A 432 8.95 -9.93 -26.20
CA SER A 432 8.35 -9.26 -27.35
C SER A 432 7.57 -8.04 -26.92
N VAL A 433 7.53 -7.00 -27.78
CA VAL A 433 6.72 -5.80 -27.56
C VAL A 433 5.27 -6.18 -27.23
N THR A 434 4.84 -5.85 -26.02
CA THR A 434 3.50 -6.13 -25.48
C THR A 434 2.68 -4.86 -25.58
N ASP A 435 1.52 -4.93 -26.22
CA ASP A 435 0.62 -3.78 -26.35
C ASP A 435 -0.27 -3.58 -25.12
N ARG A 436 -0.73 -4.69 -24.51
CA ARG A 436 -1.61 -4.70 -23.34
C ARG A 436 -1.26 -5.85 -22.40
N ILE A 437 -1.30 -5.58 -21.10
CA ILE A 437 -1.30 -6.60 -20.04
C ILE A 437 -2.70 -6.61 -19.46
N LEU A 438 -3.43 -7.71 -19.68
CA LEU A 438 -4.82 -7.88 -19.27
C LEU A 438 -4.85 -8.92 -18.15
N THR A 439 -5.47 -8.57 -17.03
CA THR A 439 -5.44 -9.40 -15.83
C THR A 439 -6.84 -9.66 -15.30
N ARG A 440 -7.11 -10.91 -14.95
CA ARG A 440 -8.18 -11.31 -14.04
C ARG A 440 -7.53 -12.06 -12.88
N ILE A 441 -7.25 -11.39 -11.77
CA ILE A 441 -6.54 -11.98 -10.62
C ILE A 441 -7.38 -11.95 -9.33
N SER A 442 -8.20 -10.92 -9.13
CA SER A 442 -9.08 -10.82 -7.97
C SER A 442 -10.34 -10.05 -8.35
N THR A 443 -11.48 -10.61 -8.02
CA THR A 443 -12.74 -9.86 -7.95
C THR A 443 -12.84 -9.25 -6.56
N LEU A 444 -12.79 -7.91 -6.52
CA LEU A 444 -13.24 -7.19 -5.33
C LEU A 444 -14.77 -7.19 -5.38
N GLU A 445 -15.38 -8.03 -4.55
CA GLU A 445 -16.80 -7.97 -4.30
C GLU A 445 -17.16 -6.62 -3.67
N SER A 446 -18.26 -6.04 -4.11
CA SER A 446 -18.79 -4.80 -3.57
C SER A 446 -20.27 -5.02 -3.32
N VAL A 447 -20.71 -4.82 -2.07
CA VAL A 447 -22.13 -4.89 -1.70
C VAL A 447 -22.97 -3.92 -2.53
N CYS A 448 -22.37 -2.81 -3.00
CA CYS A 448 -23.03 -1.83 -3.86
C CYS A 448 -23.24 -2.29 -5.32
N LYS A 449 -22.68 -3.42 -5.76
CA LYS A 449 -22.85 -3.92 -7.14
C LYS A 449 -23.91 -5.03 -7.15
N GLU A 450 -24.97 -4.84 -7.91
CA GLU A 450 -26.10 -5.79 -8.05
C GLU A 450 -25.77 -7.06 -8.88
N GLU A 451 -24.50 -7.39 -9.08
CA GLU A 451 -24.07 -8.49 -9.95
C GLU A 451 -23.36 -9.58 -9.16
N SER A 452 -23.60 -10.85 -9.50
CA SER A 452 -22.90 -11.97 -8.86
C SER A 452 -21.41 -11.92 -9.15
N ALA A 453 -20.59 -12.43 -8.21
CA ALA A 453 -19.14 -12.51 -8.39
C ALA A 453 -18.76 -13.21 -9.70
N PHE A 454 -19.48 -14.28 -10.05
CA PHE A 454 -19.31 -15.00 -11.30
C PHE A 454 -19.67 -14.17 -12.54
N ALA A 455 -20.74 -13.38 -12.51
CA ALA A 455 -21.11 -12.50 -13.63
C ALA A 455 -20.05 -11.42 -13.86
N ILE A 456 -19.51 -10.85 -12.78
CA ILE A 456 -18.40 -9.88 -12.84
C ILE A 456 -17.16 -10.54 -13.44
N ASP A 457 -16.81 -11.74 -12.99
CA ASP A 457 -15.68 -12.51 -13.51
C ASP A 457 -15.80 -12.80 -15.01
N LEU A 458 -16.98 -13.23 -15.44
CA LEU A 458 -17.25 -13.54 -16.84
C LEU A 458 -17.13 -12.28 -17.70
N LYS A 459 -17.67 -11.15 -17.26
CA LYS A 459 -17.54 -9.86 -17.96
C LYS A 459 -16.09 -9.39 -18.06
N GLN A 460 -15.31 -9.56 -17.00
CA GLN A 460 -13.88 -9.23 -17.01
C GLN A 460 -13.12 -10.10 -18.01
N LEU A 461 -13.40 -11.41 -18.03
CA LEU A 461 -12.79 -12.33 -18.97
C LEU A 461 -13.16 -11.98 -20.42
N LEU A 462 -14.44 -11.72 -20.70
CA LEU A 462 -14.93 -11.32 -22.03
C LEU A 462 -14.26 -10.04 -22.50
N ASN A 463 -14.22 -9.01 -21.66
CA ASN A 463 -13.55 -7.75 -21.98
C ASN A 463 -12.05 -7.96 -22.25
N ALA A 464 -11.39 -8.82 -21.48
CA ALA A 464 -10.00 -9.16 -21.71
C ALA A 464 -9.77 -9.89 -23.05
N ILE A 465 -10.69 -10.77 -23.45
CA ILE A 465 -10.62 -11.44 -24.76
C ILE A 465 -10.82 -10.44 -25.89
N GLU A 466 -11.88 -9.63 -25.83
CA GLU A 466 -12.23 -8.66 -26.87
C GLU A 466 -11.13 -7.62 -27.11
N GLN A 467 -10.46 -7.19 -26.04
CA GLN A 467 -9.35 -6.23 -26.13
C GLN A 467 -8.00 -6.88 -26.44
N SER A 468 -7.90 -8.21 -26.34
CA SER A 468 -6.63 -8.91 -26.56
C SER A 468 -6.23 -8.92 -28.03
N THR A 469 -4.94 -8.79 -28.27
CA THR A 469 -4.34 -8.98 -29.59
C THR A 469 -3.27 -10.07 -29.51
N SER A 470 -2.74 -10.51 -30.65
CA SER A 470 -1.59 -11.43 -30.71
C SER A 470 -0.33 -10.93 -29.97
N LYS A 471 -0.27 -9.65 -29.62
CA LYS A 471 0.82 -9.04 -28.84
C LYS A 471 0.51 -8.90 -27.36
N SER A 472 -0.73 -9.13 -26.95
CA SER A 472 -1.13 -8.94 -25.56
C SER A 472 -0.64 -10.07 -24.65
N LEU A 473 -0.53 -9.77 -23.36
CA LEU A 473 -0.30 -10.73 -22.30
C LEU A 473 -1.56 -10.82 -21.44
N LEU A 474 -2.17 -12.00 -21.38
CA LEU A 474 -3.34 -12.30 -20.60
C LEU A 474 -2.94 -13.11 -19.36
N ILE A 475 -3.35 -12.67 -18.18
CA ILE A 475 -3.06 -13.32 -16.90
C ILE A 475 -4.38 -13.59 -16.19
N ILE A 476 -4.71 -14.87 -16.00
CA ILE A 476 -5.96 -15.29 -15.38
C ILE A 476 -5.63 -16.16 -14.18
N ASP A 477 -6.15 -15.78 -13.02
CA ASP A 477 -6.04 -16.53 -11.77
C ASP A 477 -7.43 -17.04 -11.39
N GLU A 478 -7.57 -18.36 -11.27
CA GLU A 478 -8.71 -19.04 -10.65
C GLU A 478 -10.09 -18.72 -11.24
N PHE A 479 -10.22 -18.69 -12.55
CA PHE A 479 -11.53 -18.51 -13.21
C PHE A 479 -12.48 -19.69 -12.93
N GLY A 480 -13.77 -19.40 -12.72
CA GLY A 480 -14.82 -20.41 -12.56
C GLY A 480 -15.16 -20.82 -11.12
N LYS A 481 -14.59 -20.16 -10.09
CA LYS A 481 -14.88 -20.48 -8.67
C LYS A 481 -16.28 -20.12 -8.19
N GLY A 482 -16.94 -19.15 -8.81
CA GLY A 482 -18.23 -18.60 -8.35
C GLY A 482 -19.48 -19.31 -8.89
N THR A 483 -19.35 -20.48 -9.52
CA THR A 483 -20.45 -21.24 -10.13
C THR A 483 -20.31 -22.74 -9.84
N ASN A 484 -21.24 -23.57 -10.33
CA ASN A 484 -21.13 -25.03 -10.25
C ASN A 484 -19.77 -25.48 -10.81
N SER A 485 -19.14 -26.46 -10.16
CA SER A 485 -17.83 -26.99 -10.56
C SER A 485 -17.78 -27.38 -12.05
N ASP A 486 -18.86 -28.02 -12.52
CA ASP A 486 -18.95 -28.55 -13.88
C ASP A 486 -19.12 -27.42 -14.90
N ASP A 487 -19.94 -26.41 -14.58
CA ASP A 487 -20.14 -25.23 -15.42
C ASP A 487 -18.85 -24.41 -15.52
N GLY A 488 -18.16 -24.21 -14.38
CA GLY A 488 -16.88 -23.52 -14.32
C GLY A 488 -15.79 -24.25 -15.12
N ALA A 489 -15.73 -25.58 -15.01
CA ALA A 489 -14.81 -26.42 -15.76
C ALA A 489 -15.09 -26.35 -17.27
N GLY A 490 -16.36 -26.48 -17.68
CA GLY A 490 -16.77 -26.42 -19.08
C GLY A 490 -16.47 -25.07 -19.73
N LEU A 491 -16.69 -23.97 -19.01
CA LEU A 491 -16.37 -22.63 -19.50
C LEU A 491 -14.86 -22.39 -19.61
N LEU A 492 -14.08 -22.84 -18.62
CA LEU A 492 -12.62 -22.76 -18.69
C LEU A 492 -12.07 -23.59 -19.84
N ALA A 493 -12.58 -24.81 -20.05
CA ALA A 493 -12.23 -25.67 -21.18
C ALA A 493 -12.49 -24.97 -22.51
N SER A 494 -13.71 -24.46 -22.69
CA SER A 494 -14.15 -23.75 -23.89
C SER A 494 -13.30 -22.51 -24.15
N PHE A 495 -12.91 -21.79 -23.10
CA PHE A 495 -12.04 -20.63 -23.20
C PHE A 495 -10.62 -20.99 -23.64
N LEU A 496 -10.02 -22.04 -23.05
CA LEU A 496 -8.70 -22.52 -23.44
C LEU A 496 -8.69 -23.06 -24.88
N GLU A 497 -9.76 -23.75 -25.27
CA GLU A 497 -9.97 -24.20 -26.66
C GLU A 497 -10.09 -23.01 -27.61
N HIS A 498 -10.85 -21.98 -27.25
CA HIS A 498 -10.96 -20.75 -28.03
C HIS A 498 -9.58 -20.09 -28.21
N LEU A 499 -8.79 -19.93 -27.14
CA LEU A 499 -7.43 -19.40 -27.24
C LEU A 499 -6.52 -20.25 -28.14
N SER A 500 -6.59 -21.58 -28.01
CA SER A 500 -5.82 -22.50 -28.85
C SER A 500 -6.22 -22.40 -30.32
N SER A 501 -7.53 -22.26 -30.61
CA SER A 501 -8.07 -22.12 -31.98
C SER A 501 -7.55 -20.88 -32.72
N LEU A 502 -7.14 -19.82 -31.99
CA LEU A 502 -6.56 -18.61 -32.57
C LEU A 502 -5.12 -18.81 -33.07
N ALA A 503 -4.43 -19.87 -32.63
CA ALA A 503 -3.06 -20.23 -33.02
C ALA A 503 -2.08 -19.03 -32.96
N VAL A 504 -1.59 -18.56 -34.12
CA VAL A 504 -0.65 -17.43 -34.20
C VAL A 504 -1.28 -16.10 -33.77
N ARG A 505 -2.60 -15.98 -33.84
CA ARG A 505 -3.35 -14.79 -33.41
C ARG A 505 -3.63 -14.78 -31.90
N ALA A 506 -3.39 -15.89 -31.21
CA ALA A 506 -3.64 -15.98 -29.78
C ALA A 506 -2.75 -15.00 -29.00
N PRO A 507 -3.29 -14.30 -27.98
CA PRO A 507 -2.46 -13.60 -27.02
C PRO A 507 -1.56 -14.59 -26.27
N ARG A 508 -0.48 -14.08 -25.68
CA ARG A 508 0.30 -14.86 -24.71
C ARG A 508 -0.54 -14.97 -23.44
N SER A 509 -0.82 -16.17 -22.96
CA SER A 509 -1.76 -16.39 -21.87
C SER A 509 -1.16 -17.23 -20.75
N LEU A 510 -1.26 -16.75 -19.52
CA LEU A 510 -0.98 -17.52 -18.30
C LEU A 510 -2.29 -17.72 -17.54
N VAL A 511 -2.66 -18.96 -17.29
CA VAL A 511 -3.93 -19.31 -16.63
C VAL A 511 -3.65 -20.20 -15.44
N ALA A 512 -3.87 -19.75 -14.22
CA ALA A 512 -3.85 -20.62 -13.05
C ALA A 512 -5.25 -21.15 -12.75
N THR A 513 -5.36 -22.45 -12.48
CA THR A 513 -6.63 -23.10 -12.16
C THR A 513 -6.51 -24.13 -11.05
N HIS A 514 -7.62 -24.33 -10.35
CA HIS A 514 -7.84 -25.39 -9.36
C HIS A 514 -8.67 -26.55 -9.90
N ILE A 515 -9.15 -26.45 -11.13
CA ILE A 515 -10.01 -27.43 -11.77
C ILE A 515 -9.13 -28.54 -12.35
N HIS A 516 -8.73 -29.48 -11.50
CA HIS A 516 -7.85 -30.59 -11.87
C HIS A 516 -8.54 -31.60 -12.81
N ASP A 517 -9.87 -31.73 -12.70
CA ASP A 517 -10.69 -32.67 -13.49
C ASP A 517 -10.59 -32.41 -15.01
N LEU A 518 -10.30 -31.15 -15.39
CA LEU A 518 -10.09 -30.73 -16.76
C LEU A 518 -8.94 -31.48 -17.45
N PHE A 519 -7.92 -31.90 -16.68
CA PHE A 519 -6.73 -32.57 -17.20
C PHE A 519 -6.82 -34.10 -17.11
N GLY A 520 -7.65 -34.62 -16.19
CA GLY A 520 -7.92 -36.06 -16.09
C GLY A 520 -8.67 -36.59 -17.32
N CYS A 521 -9.60 -35.79 -17.85
CA CYS A 521 -10.28 -36.07 -19.11
C CYS A 521 -9.43 -35.61 -20.30
N HIS A 522 -8.52 -36.47 -20.78
CA HIS A 522 -7.65 -36.22 -21.96
C HIS A 522 -8.40 -35.81 -23.26
N GLN A 523 -9.74 -35.81 -23.24
CA GLN A 523 -10.62 -35.45 -24.36
C GLN A 523 -11.12 -33.99 -24.31
N LEU A 524 -10.99 -33.28 -23.17
CA LEU A 524 -11.55 -31.93 -23.00
C LEU A 524 -10.61 -30.80 -23.40
N LEU A 525 -9.30 -31.05 -23.47
CA LEU A 525 -8.31 -30.04 -23.83
C LEU A 525 -7.61 -30.40 -25.15
N PRO A 526 -7.51 -29.46 -26.11
CA PRO A 526 -6.65 -29.63 -27.26
C PRO A 526 -5.19 -29.77 -26.79
N THR A 527 -4.55 -30.88 -27.14
CA THR A 527 -3.13 -31.14 -26.81
C THR A 527 -2.18 -30.27 -27.64
N SER A 528 -2.64 -29.70 -28.76
CA SER A 528 -1.85 -28.80 -29.59
C SER A 528 -1.94 -27.36 -29.09
N GLY A 529 -0.79 -26.73 -28.83
CA GLY A 529 -0.69 -25.28 -28.57
C GLY A 529 -0.89 -24.83 -27.12
N LEU A 530 -1.14 -25.77 -26.19
CA LEU A 530 -1.25 -25.53 -24.75
C LEU A 530 -0.04 -26.13 -24.02
N GLN A 531 0.58 -25.37 -23.12
CA GLN A 531 1.57 -25.89 -22.18
C GLN A 531 0.89 -26.11 -20.83
N ILE A 532 1.07 -27.30 -20.25
CA ILE A 532 0.55 -27.61 -18.92
C ILE A 532 1.73 -27.66 -17.97
N ALA A 533 1.63 -26.94 -16.87
CA ALA A 533 2.62 -26.91 -15.82
C ALA A 533 1.97 -26.99 -14.44
N HIS A 534 2.74 -27.36 -13.44
CA HIS A 534 2.30 -27.40 -12.04
C HIS A 534 3.37 -26.89 -11.09
N MET A 535 2.94 -26.42 -9.93
CA MET A 535 3.83 -26.13 -8.82
C MET A 535 4.15 -27.41 -8.05
N ASP A 536 5.45 -27.67 -7.87
CA ASP A 536 5.98 -28.88 -7.27
C ASP A 536 5.82 -28.91 -5.74
N VAL A 537 5.57 -30.10 -5.21
CA VAL A 537 5.20 -30.34 -3.81
C VAL A 537 5.83 -31.64 -3.34
N LEU A 538 6.52 -31.60 -2.20
CA LEU A 538 7.04 -32.81 -1.56
C LEU A 538 6.09 -33.27 -0.46
N LYS A 539 5.74 -34.56 -0.54
CA LYS A 539 5.09 -35.29 0.55
C LYS A 539 6.18 -36.02 1.33
N ALA A 540 6.28 -35.77 2.62
CA ALA A 540 7.24 -36.46 3.47
C ALA A 540 6.52 -37.09 4.67
N GLN A 541 6.90 -38.33 4.96
CA GLN A 541 6.47 -39.07 6.14
C GLN A 541 7.51 -38.90 7.24
N CYS A 542 7.12 -38.29 8.36
CA CYS A 542 8.00 -38.19 9.52
C CYS A 542 7.85 -39.44 10.39
N GLY A 543 8.89 -40.27 10.42
CA GLY A 543 8.88 -41.58 11.09
C GLY A 543 8.73 -41.56 12.62
N GLU A 544 8.89 -40.40 13.27
CA GLU A 544 8.73 -40.28 14.73
C GLU A 544 7.31 -39.93 15.18
N PHE A 545 6.47 -39.37 14.30
CA PHE A 545 5.13 -38.89 14.67
C PHE A 545 3.99 -39.39 13.77
N ASN A 546 4.25 -40.24 12.76
CA ASN A 546 3.24 -40.68 11.78
C ASN A 546 2.43 -39.49 11.22
N CYS A 547 3.09 -38.35 11.06
CA CYS A 547 2.49 -37.14 10.51
C CYS A 547 2.99 -36.99 9.06
N ASP A 548 2.06 -37.11 8.12
CA ASP A 548 2.31 -36.70 6.74
C ASP A 548 2.39 -35.18 6.69
N TYR A 549 3.53 -34.62 6.28
CA TYR A 549 3.67 -33.18 6.08
C TYR A 549 3.94 -32.84 4.62
N ILE A 550 3.33 -31.74 4.17
CA ILE A 550 3.50 -31.20 2.83
C ILE A 550 4.51 -30.06 2.88
N THR A 551 5.51 -30.12 2.01
CA THR A 551 6.44 -29.02 1.77
C THR A 551 6.23 -28.45 0.37
N TYR A 552 5.84 -27.18 0.28
CA TYR A 552 5.73 -26.46 -0.99
C TYR A 552 7.12 -26.08 -1.48
N LEU A 553 7.50 -26.52 -2.68
CA LEU A 553 8.83 -26.22 -3.24
C LEU A 553 8.87 -24.90 -4.02
N PHE A 554 7.71 -24.32 -4.34
CA PHE A 554 7.56 -23.10 -5.14
C PHE A 554 8.25 -23.17 -6.52
N LYS A 555 8.52 -24.39 -7.00
CA LYS A 555 9.21 -24.65 -8.26
C LYS A 555 8.21 -25.09 -9.31
N LEU A 556 8.23 -24.40 -10.45
CA LEU A 556 7.44 -24.76 -11.62
C LEU A 556 8.03 -26.00 -12.30
N ARG A 557 7.18 -26.97 -12.64
CA ARG A 557 7.51 -28.14 -13.46
C ARG A 557 6.50 -28.33 -14.58
N ASP A 558 6.96 -28.84 -15.71
CA ASP A 558 6.08 -29.23 -16.82
C ASP A 558 5.23 -30.46 -16.44
N GLY A 559 4.05 -30.55 -17.04
CA GLY A 559 3.07 -31.60 -16.78
C GLY A 559 2.05 -31.21 -15.71
N TYR A 560 1.13 -32.14 -15.42
CA TYR A 560 0.11 -31.97 -14.38
C TYR A 560 0.44 -32.83 -13.15
N SER A 561 0.01 -32.37 -11.97
CA SER A 561 0.03 -33.18 -10.75
C SER A 561 -1.35 -33.82 -10.55
N SER A 562 -1.39 -35.13 -10.32
CA SER A 562 -2.60 -35.91 -10.02
C SER A 562 -2.96 -35.94 -8.53
N ASP A 563 -2.18 -35.28 -7.70
CA ASP A 563 -2.27 -35.44 -6.26
C ASP A 563 -3.36 -34.54 -5.65
N LEU A 564 -4.26 -35.16 -4.89
CA LEU A 564 -5.27 -34.47 -4.10
C LEU A 564 -4.66 -34.00 -2.78
N PHE A 565 -4.32 -32.71 -2.70
CA PHE A 565 -3.67 -32.12 -1.52
C PHE A 565 -4.66 -31.59 -0.46
N GLY A 566 -5.97 -31.60 -0.75
CA GLY A 566 -6.99 -31.00 0.12
C GLY A 566 -7.04 -31.60 1.53
N GLY A 567 -7.01 -32.94 1.63
CA GLY A 567 -7.02 -33.63 2.93
C GLY A 567 -5.80 -33.29 3.79
N TYR A 568 -4.61 -33.25 3.18
CA TYR A 568 -3.38 -32.87 3.88
C TYR A 568 -3.40 -31.42 4.37
N CYS A 569 -3.92 -30.48 3.56
CA CYS A 569 -4.12 -29.10 4.00
C CYS A 569 -5.04 -29.03 5.22
N ALA A 570 -6.10 -29.84 5.26
CA ALA A 570 -7.00 -29.90 6.40
C ALA A 570 -6.29 -30.41 7.66
N THR A 571 -5.50 -31.49 7.57
CA THR A 571 -4.69 -32.01 8.68
C THR A 571 -3.71 -30.96 9.20
N LEU A 572 -3.02 -30.24 8.31
CA LEU A 572 -2.08 -29.16 8.69
C LEU A 572 -2.75 -28.00 9.43
N ASN A 573 -4.03 -27.72 9.13
CA ASN A 573 -4.82 -26.70 9.82
C ASN A 573 -5.51 -27.22 11.10
N GLY A 574 -5.14 -28.43 11.56
CA GLY A 574 -5.65 -28.99 12.81
C GLY A 574 -7.03 -29.66 12.70
N VAL A 575 -7.50 -29.98 11.49
CA VAL A 575 -8.74 -30.74 11.32
C VAL A 575 -8.51 -32.18 11.82
N PRO A 576 -9.39 -32.75 12.67
CA PRO A 576 -9.21 -34.09 13.21
C PRO A 576 -9.07 -35.15 12.12
N ASN A 577 -8.13 -36.10 12.30
CA ASN A 577 -7.85 -37.16 11.31
C ASN A 577 -9.10 -37.95 10.91
N LEU A 578 -10.01 -38.24 11.84
CA LEU A 578 -11.30 -38.90 11.55
C LEU A 578 -12.15 -38.13 10.52
N VAL A 579 -12.13 -36.80 10.56
CA VAL A 579 -12.86 -35.95 9.61
C VAL A 579 -12.15 -35.97 8.26
N VAL A 580 -10.82 -35.89 8.25
CA VAL A 580 -10.01 -35.91 7.02
C VAL A 580 -10.12 -37.25 6.31
N GLU A 581 -10.00 -38.37 7.04
CA GLU A 581 -10.18 -39.73 6.49
C GLU A 581 -11.57 -39.88 5.87
N ARG A 582 -12.61 -39.43 6.58
CA ARG A 582 -13.98 -39.47 6.06
C ARG A 582 -14.14 -38.59 4.82
N ALA A 583 -13.57 -37.38 4.83
CA ALA A 583 -13.60 -36.47 3.68
C ALA A 583 -12.88 -37.07 2.48
N ASN A 584 -11.74 -37.75 2.67
CA ASN A 584 -11.01 -38.44 1.61
C ASN A 584 -11.83 -39.59 1.00
N VAL A 585 -12.53 -40.37 1.83
CA VAL A 585 -13.45 -41.42 1.34
C VAL A 585 -14.58 -40.81 0.51
N LEU A 586 -15.23 -39.75 1.02
CA LEU A 586 -16.31 -39.07 0.29
C LEU A 586 -15.80 -38.44 -1.03
N SER A 587 -14.63 -37.82 -1.01
CA SER A 587 -14.00 -37.25 -2.20
C SER A 587 -13.67 -38.31 -3.24
N MET A 588 -13.19 -39.49 -2.81
CA MET A 588 -12.94 -40.61 -3.71
C MET A 588 -14.23 -41.11 -4.37
N LEU A 589 -15.33 -41.23 -3.61
CA LEU A 589 -16.62 -41.65 -4.15
C LEU A 589 -17.20 -40.63 -5.13
N LEU A 590 -17.13 -39.34 -4.79
CA LEU A 590 -17.53 -38.24 -5.68
C LEU A 590 -16.72 -38.26 -6.97
N SER A 591 -15.40 -38.46 -6.91
CA SER A 591 -14.54 -38.54 -8.10
C SER A 591 -14.87 -39.71 -9.03
N ARG A 592 -15.49 -40.77 -8.50
CA ARG A 592 -15.94 -41.94 -9.27
C ARG A 592 -17.41 -41.85 -9.69
N ASN A 593 -18.09 -40.76 -9.34
CA ASN A 593 -19.53 -40.58 -9.55
C ASN A 593 -20.36 -41.70 -8.88
N GLU A 594 -19.87 -42.24 -7.76
CA GLU A 594 -20.55 -43.28 -6.98
C GLU A 594 -21.57 -42.64 -6.01
N ASP A 595 -22.64 -43.39 -5.69
CA ASP A 595 -23.72 -42.89 -4.84
C ASP A 595 -23.26 -42.68 -3.39
N ILE A 596 -23.14 -41.41 -3.01
CA ILE A 596 -22.73 -40.97 -1.66
C ILE A 596 -23.79 -41.24 -0.59
N THR A 597 -25.02 -41.62 -0.96
CA THR A 597 -26.07 -41.93 0.00
C THR A 597 -25.77 -43.21 0.78
N ILE A 598 -25.14 -44.21 0.15
CA ILE A 598 -24.89 -45.53 0.75
C ILE A 598 -23.91 -45.43 1.95
N PRO A 599 -22.78 -44.71 1.87
CA PRO A 599 -21.88 -44.55 3.01
C PRO A 599 -22.37 -43.50 4.02
N CYS A 600 -23.24 -42.57 3.61
CA CYS A 600 -23.79 -41.52 4.48
C CYS A 600 -25.07 -41.94 5.20
N ALA A 601 -25.72 -43.02 4.76
CA ALA A 601 -26.84 -43.64 5.44
C ALA A 601 -26.36 -44.22 6.77
N ARG A 602 -26.49 -43.42 7.83
CA ARG A 602 -26.50 -43.95 9.21
C ARG A 602 -27.89 -44.53 9.43
N LEU A 603 -27.97 -45.83 9.68
CA LEU A 603 -29.19 -46.44 10.19
C LEU A 603 -29.55 -45.73 11.50
N SER A 604 -30.81 -45.31 11.64
CA SER A 604 -31.30 -44.85 12.93
C SER A 604 -31.23 -45.99 13.96
N PRO A 605 -31.18 -45.72 15.27
CA PRO A 605 -31.14 -46.77 16.29
C PRO A 605 -32.31 -47.77 16.17
N GLU A 606 -33.47 -47.29 15.71
CA GLU A 606 -34.65 -48.11 15.43
C GLU A 606 -34.48 -48.99 14.19
N GLU A 607 -33.83 -48.48 13.15
CA GLU A 607 -33.53 -49.24 11.93
C GLU A 607 -32.40 -50.26 12.15
N GLU A 608 -31.41 -49.95 13.00
CA GLU A 608 -30.39 -50.92 13.43
C GLU A 608 -31.03 -52.07 14.20
N LEU A 609 -31.97 -51.79 15.11
CA LEU A 609 -32.73 -52.81 15.84
C LEU A 609 -33.62 -53.64 14.89
N LYS A 610 -34.27 -53.00 13.91
CA LYS A 610 -35.05 -53.70 12.87
C LYS A 610 -34.17 -54.57 11.96
N LEU A 611 -32.98 -54.08 11.59
CA LEU A 611 -32.01 -54.84 10.79
C LEU A 611 -31.49 -56.03 11.59
N HIS A 612 -31.10 -55.82 12.85
CA HIS A 612 -30.59 -56.87 13.74
C HIS A 612 -31.66 -57.93 14.03
N SER A 613 -32.92 -57.52 14.24
CA SER A 613 -34.03 -58.47 14.42
C SER A 613 -34.33 -59.24 13.13
N ALA A 614 -34.37 -58.57 11.97
CA ALA A 614 -34.54 -59.20 10.67
C ALA A 614 -33.41 -60.20 10.36
N GLU A 615 -32.16 -59.87 10.73
CA GLU A 615 -31.01 -60.75 10.55
C GLU A 615 -31.08 -61.99 11.45
N ILE A 616 -31.49 -61.83 12.73
CA ILE A 616 -31.73 -62.98 13.62
C ILE A 616 -32.83 -63.89 13.04
N VAL A 617 -33.95 -63.32 12.58
CA VAL A 617 -35.05 -64.08 11.98
C VAL A 617 -34.59 -64.80 10.73
N ALA A 618 -33.82 -64.13 9.85
CA ALA A 618 -33.28 -64.71 8.64
C ALA A 618 -32.29 -65.84 8.93
N ARG A 619 -31.38 -65.68 9.90
CA ARG A 619 -30.45 -66.75 10.31
C ARG A 619 -31.18 -67.95 10.90
N LYS A 620 -32.13 -67.72 11.83
CA LYS A 620 -32.96 -68.80 12.40
C LYS A 620 -33.78 -69.52 11.34
N PHE A 621 -34.31 -68.78 10.37
CA PHE A 621 -35.04 -69.35 9.25
C PHE A 621 -34.13 -70.18 8.36
N LEU A 622 -32.94 -69.69 7.99
CA LEU A 622 -31.97 -70.43 7.18
C LEU A 622 -31.44 -71.69 7.88
N GLU A 623 -31.15 -71.62 9.19
CA GLU A 623 -30.75 -72.78 10.00
C GLU A 623 -31.87 -73.84 10.04
N GLY A 624 -33.10 -73.42 10.35
CA GLY A 624 -34.27 -74.31 10.35
C GLY A 624 -34.63 -74.87 8.98
N PHE A 625 -34.45 -74.07 7.92
CA PHE A 625 -34.71 -74.45 6.54
C PHE A 625 -33.67 -75.46 6.05
N HIS A 626 -32.39 -75.32 6.43
CA HIS A 626 -31.36 -76.32 6.14
C HIS A 626 -31.68 -77.68 6.78
N THR A 627 -32.21 -77.71 8.00
CA THR A 627 -32.67 -78.96 8.64
C THR A 627 -33.90 -79.56 7.95
N LEU A 628 -34.84 -78.73 7.47
CA LEU A 628 -36.04 -79.19 6.75
C LEU A 628 -35.74 -79.75 5.35
N VAL A 629 -34.80 -79.14 4.62
CA VAL A 629 -34.41 -79.58 3.27
C VAL A 629 -33.64 -80.91 3.31
N SER A 630 -33.09 -81.27 4.46
CA SER A 630 -32.40 -82.55 4.69
C SER A 630 -33.38 -83.74 4.79
N GLU A 631 -34.67 -83.49 5.01
CA GLU A 631 -35.74 -84.49 5.02
C GLU A 631 -36.52 -84.41 3.69
N GLU A 632 -36.52 -85.49 2.89
CA GLU A 632 -36.87 -85.51 1.45
C GLU A 632 -38.32 -85.17 1.03
N ASN A 633 -39.11 -84.40 1.79
CA ASN A 633 -40.44 -83.93 1.35
C ASN A 633 -40.84 -82.59 2.02
N CYS A 634 -40.12 -81.50 1.72
CA CYS A 634 -40.50 -80.17 2.21
C CYS A 634 -41.60 -79.55 1.31
N LEU A 635 -42.81 -79.39 1.85
CA LEU A 635 -43.88 -78.65 1.17
C LEU A 635 -43.72 -77.14 1.44
N LEU A 636 -44.11 -76.30 0.48
CA LEU A 636 -44.13 -74.83 0.61
C LEU A 636 -44.93 -74.33 1.83
N GLN A 637 -45.85 -75.16 2.33
CA GLN A 637 -46.64 -74.90 3.53
C GLN A 637 -45.80 -75.02 4.82
N ASP A 638 -44.81 -75.91 4.86
CA ASP A 638 -43.96 -76.15 6.04
C ASP A 638 -42.97 -75.01 6.26
N ALA A 639 -42.38 -74.51 5.16
CA ALA A 639 -41.53 -73.32 5.19
C ALA A 639 -42.31 -72.06 5.65
N ARG A 640 -43.58 -71.93 5.22
CA ARG A 640 -44.46 -70.84 5.69
C ARG A 640 -44.80 -70.98 7.18
N HIS A 641 -45.09 -72.19 7.64
CA HIS A 641 -45.40 -72.44 9.05
C HIS A 641 -44.18 -72.19 9.96
N MET A 642 -42.97 -72.54 9.50
CA MET A 642 -41.73 -72.24 10.20
C MET A 642 -41.46 -70.74 10.30
N LEU A 643 -41.63 -70.00 9.19
CA LEU A 643 -41.48 -68.55 9.21
C LEU A 643 -42.50 -67.90 10.16
N GLN A 644 -43.76 -68.37 10.19
CA GLN A 644 -44.78 -67.89 11.12
C GLN A 644 -44.44 -68.19 12.60
N ASN A 645 -43.89 -69.37 12.88
CA ASN A 645 -43.43 -69.72 14.23
C ASN A 645 -42.26 -68.84 14.69
N ILE A 646 -41.29 -68.55 13.81
CA ILE A 646 -40.14 -67.70 14.14
C ILE A 646 -40.56 -66.24 14.32
N LEU A 647 -41.56 -65.77 13.56
CA LEU A 647 -42.11 -64.41 13.69
C LEU A 647 -43.05 -64.23 14.89
N SER A 648 -43.52 -65.31 15.52
CA SER A 648 -44.41 -65.25 16.68
C SER A 648 -43.68 -65.41 18.04
N THR A 649 -42.39 -65.75 18.02
CA THR A 649 -41.45 -65.74 19.16
C THR A 649 -40.61 -64.48 19.15
#